data_AF-A0A7R9EMZ3-F1
#
_entry.id   AF-A0A7R9EMZ3-F1
#
_cell.length_a   1.000
_cell.length_b   1.000
_cell.length_c   1.000
_cell.angle_alpha   90.00
_cell.angle_beta   90.00
_cell.angle_gamma   90.00
#
_symmetry.space_group_name_H-M   'P 1'
#
loop_
_entity.id
_entity.type
_entity.pdbx_description
1 polymer ?
#
loop_
_entity_poly.entity_id
_entity_poly.type
_entity_poly.pdbx_seq_one_letter_code
_entity_poly.pdbx_strand_id
1 'polypeptide(L)'
;MGTPEPYQANAHVNLNDLGIKGSLQESNLQGFKPSQVEKLLDAQDDDHLKIPPGFKFRLDSSVILAQLTFLKENKLKLNETNKNAKFTLGQCSNNSKEIFQDSKARLVSTNTDDSKKQPPSSDGRTSHISEQERLRRTNSLKKLLPGASNYGTMASKLKAAAPYHLFLTTIKGAEPTHSEPLSVTFSELLDPTLGDLLSSLQINFMVDLGWLMANYYIHGHSKKPLLILYGADDDETLKDPKKLPGNIKAVRVKTPHPFGHHHTKMSLFRYSDESIRVIVSTANLVESDWENRTQGLWISPACPKLPADSDTSVGDSPTEFKSDLLRYLTSYKLPQLQEWVTAVRETDFSTIRTNIIIGHTQRPGPRLAASFEVKHLVQPPLWNTYTALDSLFAFSVTGALGLLLLLKPSAILIVTGSKAAKDLEPQRYRRRRSYPKRIEGEDTQVKSRPRMYRIGDDNFIGVISSIIVCFIASVPSTHRGPEFEKWGHRRLASLLKKHVTAPVDSSWNILAQCSSIGSLGPEPEAWMCGELRSSMAQRAGASIALQSLPHFKVIYPSFRNVASSIDGLLGGGCLPYSMKTHTKQAWFTKYLHEWKSSKRHRSEAMPHIKTYARVSSNGQQLAWFHLTSANLSKAAWGNLNKVKGRPSTDASAGAGLYMMSYEAGVLFLPKFLVNDNIFHLDESRGSSTPLFPLPYDLPLSPYSPRDKPWVTEYLYA
;
A
#
# COMPACT_ATOMS: atom_id res chain seq x y z
N MET A 1 0.39 57.89 -22.30
CA MET A 1 1.81 57.84 -21.90
C MET A 1 1.91 58.33 -20.47
N GLY A 2 2.62 57.62 -19.61
CA GLY A 2 2.78 57.96 -18.19
C GLY A 2 2.49 56.76 -17.29
N THR A 3 3.51 55.96 -17.05
CA THR A 3 3.56 54.86 -16.06
C THR A 3 3.34 55.35 -14.63
N PRO A 4 2.60 54.62 -13.78
CA PRO A 4 2.75 54.71 -12.33
C PRO A 4 3.54 53.51 -11.76
N GLU A 5 4.36 53.83 -10.77
CA GLU A 5 5.30 52.98 -10.01
C GLU A 5 4.69 51.78 -9.28
N PRO A 6 5.52 50.78 -8.90
CA PRO A 6 5.07 49.57 -8.21
C PRO A 6 4.79 49.84 -6.72
N TYR A 7 3.55 49.55 -6.30
CA TYR A 7 3.16 49.46 -4.88
C TYR A 7 3.89 48.29 -4.20
N GLN A 8 4.86 48.61 -3.34
CA GLN A 8 5.37 47.68 -2.32
C GLN A 8 4.35 47.59 -1.18
N ALA A 9 3.62 46.48 -1.08
CA ALA A 9 2.86 46.14 0.12
C ALA A 9 3.65 45.13 0.95
N ASN A 10 4.53 45.64 1.82
CA ASN A 10 5.08 44.86 2.93
C ASN A 10 3.99 44.75 4.01
N ALA A 11 3.21 43.68 3.97
CA ALA A 11 2.40 43.27 5.10
C ALA A 11 3.30 42.56 6.12
N HIS A 12 3.95 43.33 6.99
CA HIS A 12 4.52 42.79 8.23
C HIS A 12 3.36 42.32 9.12
N VAL A 13 3.18 41.00 9.24
CA VAL A 13 2.32 40.43 10.27
C VAL A 13 3.05 40.58 11.61
N ASN A 14 2.51 41.42 12.49
CA ASN A 14 3.05 41.61 13.84
C ASN A 14 2.68 40.38 14.69
N LEU A 15 3.66 39.51 14.95
CA LEU A 15 3.51 38.27 15.72
C LEU A 15 3.07 38.49 17.19
N ASN A 16 3.05 39.74 17.67
CA ASN A 16 2.61 40.09 19.02
C ASN A 16 1.08 39.93 19.24
N ASP A 17 0.28 39.87 18.18
CA ASP A 17 -1.19 39.71 18.29
C ASP A 17 -1.64 38.25 18.57
N LEU A 18 -0.70 37.28 18.61
CA LEU A 18 -0.99 35.86 18.84
C LEU A 18 -0.73 35.37 20.27
N GLY A 19 -0.31 36.26 21.19
CA GLY A 19 -0.25 35.93 22.62
C GLY A 19 0.79 34.87 23.03
N ILE A 20 1.79 34.58 22.20
CA ILE A 20 2.84 33.60 22.52
C ILE A 20 4.09 34.34 23.01
N LYS A 21 4.21 34.53 24.34
CA LYS A 21 5.48 34.85 25.00
C LYS A 21 6.04 33.59 25.64
N GLY A 22 7.24 33.19 25.25
CA GLY A 22 8.02 32.19 26.00
C GLY A 22 9.08 31.44 25.18
N SER A 23 10.29 32.02 25.13
CA SER A 23 11.59 31.33 24.98
C SER A 23 11.72 30.21 23.93
N LEU A 24 11.95 30.57 22.67
CA LEU A 24 12.73 29.74 21.75
C LEU A 24 14.22 29.97 22.03
N GLN A 25 14.73 29.31 23.07
CA GLN A 25 16.17 29.02 23.14
C GLN A 25 16.43 27.84 22.22
N GLU A 26 17.23 28.07 21.19
CA GLU A 26 17.88 27.05 20.38
C GLU A 26 18.43 25.93 21.26
N SER A 27 17.72 24.81 21.34
CA SER A 27 18.27 23.60 21.93
C SER A 27 17.58 22.37 21.36
N ASN A 28 18.38 21.69 20.53
CA ASN A 28 18.47 20.23 20.43
C ASN A 28 17.17 19.46 20.20
N LEU A 29 16.93 19.05 18.95
CA LEU A 29 16.43 17.71 18.57
C LEU A 29 16.30 17.64 17.04
N GLN A 30 17.42 17.36 16.37
CA GLN A 30 17.43 16.83 15.00
C GLN A 30 17.68 15.32 15.11
N GLY A 31 16.86 14.52 14.41
CA GLY A 31 17.23 13.15 14.07
C GLY A 31 18.61 13.15 13.41
N PHE A 32 19.36 12.07 13.60
CA PHE A 32 20.79 11.98 13.25
C PHE A 32 21.12 12.67 11.91
N LYS A 33 21.92 13.75 11.97
CA LYS A 33 22.68 14.18 10.79
C LYS A 33 23.80 13.15 10.57
N PRO A 34 24.03 12.65 9.34
CA PRO A 34 25.09 11.66 9.05
C PRO A 34 26.47 12.05 9.61
N SER A 35 26.78 13.35 9.64
CA SER A 35 28.04 13.88 10.19
C SER A 35 28.17 13.80 11.73
N GLN A 36 27.08 13.64 12.47
CA GLN A 36 27.11 13.41 13.92
C GLN A 36 27.32 11.92 14.24
N VAL A 37 26.82 11.03 13.38
CA VAL A 37 27.05 9.58 13.48
C VAL A 37 28.51 9.23 13.18
N GLU A 38 29.11 9.87 12.17
CA GLU A 38 30.53 9.69 11.85
C GLU A 38 31.44 10.12 13.01
N LYS A 39 31.13 11.26 13.66
CA LYS A 39 31.86 11.72 14.85
C LYS A 39 31.70 10.78 16.06
N LEU A 40 30.54 10.14 16.22
CA LEU A 40 30.31 9.13 17.27
C LEU A 40 31.03 7.81 16.98
N LEU A 41 31.13 7.42 15.70
CA LEU A 41 31.87 6.23 15.25
C LEU A 41 33.38 6.40 15.33
N ASP A 42 33.91 7.59 15.05
CA ASP A 42 35.35 7.88 15.11
C ASP A 42 35.85 8.09 16.55
N ALA A 43 34.95 8.26 17.52
CA ALA A 43 35.27 8.47 18.94
C ALA A 43 35.22 7.18 19.78
N GLN A 44 34.99 6.00 19.19
CA GLN A 44 34.81 4.74 19.93
C GLN A 44 35.72 3.62 19.38
N ASP A 45 36.76 3.28 20.13
CA ASP A 45 37.74 2.24 19.81
C ASP A 45 37.33 0.81 20.20
N ASP A 46 36.15 0.60 20.80
CA ASP A 46 35.82 -0.66 21.48
C ASP A 46 34.77 -1.52 20.74
N ASP A 47 34.83 -2.84 20.90
CA ASP A 47 33.91 -3.83 20.28
C ASP A 47 32.46 -3.73 20.79
N HIS A 48 32.23 -2.89 21.80
CA HIS A 48 30.92 -2.60 22.37
C HIS A 48 30.58 -1.11 22.21
N LEU A 49 29.77 -0.80 21.20
CA LEU A 49 29.20 0.54 20.99
C LEU A 49 28.40 0.96 22.24
N LYS A 50 28.66 2.16 22.76
CA LYS A 50 27.94 2.72 23.90
C LYS A 50 27.46 4.13 23.58
N ILE A 51 26.36 4.53 24.18
CA ILE A 51 25.86 5.91 24.07
C ILE A 51 26.58 6.77 25.12
N PRO A 52 27.26 7.88 24.76
CA PRO A 52 27.97 8.70 25.74
C PRO A 52 27.03 9.30 26.80
N PRO A 53 27.45 9.39 28.08
CA PRO A 53 26.65 10.03 29.12
C PRO A 53 26.45 11.52 28.80
N GLY A 54 25.20 11.95 28.62
CA GLY A 54 24.85 13.35 28.30
C GLY A 54 23.97 13.53 27.06
N PHE A 55 23.86 12.51 26.21
CA PHE A 55 22.94 12.54 25.08
C PHE A 55 21.56 11.98 25.46
N LYS A 56 20.52 12.82 25.46
CA LYS A 56 19.11 12.41 25.57
C LYS A 56 18.51 12.27 24.17
N PHE A 57 18.11 11.06 23.80
CA PHE A 57 17.46 10.77 22.52
C PHE A 57 15.94 10.65 22.69
N ARG A 58 15.19 10.93 21.62
CA ARG A 58 13.76 10.53 21.51
C ARG A 58 13.57 9.06 21.09
N LEU A 59 14.68 8.37 20.77
CA LEU A 59 14.74 6.97 20.38
C LEU A 59 15.23 6.11 21.55
N ASP A 60 14.77 4.86 21.61
CA ASP A 60 15.28 3.89 22.57
C ASP A 60 16.77 3.59 22.30
N SER A 61 17.56 3.46 23.36
CA SER A 61 19.00 3.27 23.29
C SER A 61 19.40 2.03 22.48
N SER A 62 18.55 0.99 22.44
CA SER A 62 18.82 -0.23 21.69
C SER A 62 18.67 -0.08 20.17
N VAL A 63 17.75 0.77 19.71
CA VAL A 63 17.56 1.07 18.26
C VAL A 63 18.76 1.84 17.74
N ILE A 64 19.24 2.80 18.53
CA ILE A 64 20.45 3.57 18.23
C ILE A 64 21.66 2.63 18.16
N LEU A 65 21.80 1.72 19.12
CA LEU A 65 22.88 0.73 19.11
C LEU A 65 22.81 -0.21 17.91
N ALA A 66 21.62 -0.62 17.48
CA ALA A 66 21.45 -1.45 16.27
C ALA A 66 21.85 -0.69 15.00
N GLN A 67 21.45 0.57 14.87
CA GLN A 67 21.84 1.44 13.76
C GLN A 67 23.36 1.67 13.74
N LEU A 68 23.96 1.97 14.90
CA LEU A 68 25.40 2.15 15.04
C LEU A 68 26.18 0.86 14.73
N THR A 69 25.67 -0.30 15.16
CA THR A 69 26.29 -1.61 14.89
C THR A 69 26.27 -1.90 13.38
N PHE A 70 25.13 -1.68 12.73
CA PHE A 70 25.02 -1.81 11.27
C PHE A 70 26.00 -0.90 10.53
N LEU A 71 26.12 0.37 10.95
CA LEU A 71 27.04 1.31 10.33
C LEU A 71 28.51 0.93 10.58
N LYS A 72 28.86 0.47 11.78
CA LYS A 72 30.20 -0.02 12.13
C LYS A 72 30.57 -1.26 11.30
N GLU A 73 29.68 -2.23 11.18
CA GLU A 73 29.89 -3.45 10.37
C GLU A 73 30.08 -3.14 8.88
N ASN A 74 29.36 -2.16 8.33
CA ASN A 74 29.52 -1.77 6.93
C ASN A 74 30.77 -0.92 6.68
N LYS A 75 31.21 -0.09 7.65
CA LYS A 75 32.50 0.64 7.58
C LYS A 75 33.70 -0.32 7.65
N LEU A 76 33.63 -1.36 8.47
CA LEU A 76 34.65 -2.42 8.54
C LEU A 76 34.76 -3.21 7.24
N LYS A 77 33.62 -3.56 6.61
CA LYS A 77 33.59 -4.21 5.29
C LYS A 77 34.18 -3.34 4.18
N LEU A 78 33.92 -2.04 4.18
CA LEU A 78 34.54 -1.09 3.23
C LEU A 78 36.08 -1.04 3.40
N ASN A 79 36.56 -1.11 4.64
CA ASN A 79 38.00 -1.11 4.94
C ASN A 79 38.70 -2.44 4.64
N GLU A 80 38.03 -3.59 4.82
CA GLU A 80 38.55 -4.89 4.42
C GLU A 80 38.61 -5.05 2.89
N THR A 81 37.60 -4.56 2.18
CA THR A 81 37.60 -4.53 0.70
C THR A 81 38.74 -3.65 0.17
N ASN A 82 39.04 -2.53 0.84
CA ASN A 82 40.17 -1.66 0.51
C ASN A 82 41.56 -2.24 0.89
N LYS A 83 41.66 -3.08 1.93
CA LYS A 83 42.89 -3.80 2.28
C LYS A 83 43.17 -4.96 1.31
N ASN A 84 42.13 -5.69 0.91
CA ASN A 84 42.25 -6.77 -0.08
C ASN A 84 42.51 -6.23 -1.50
N ALA A 85 41.96 -5.06 -1.86
CA ALA A 85 42.30 -4.38 -3.11
C ALA A 85 43.76 -3.89 -3.18
N LYS A 86 44.39 -3.59 -2.03
CA LYS A 86 45.82 -3.26 -1.96
C LYS A 86 46.74 -4.48 -2.06
N PHE A 87 46.29 -5.67 -1.68
CA PHE A 87 47.09 -6.90 -1.80
C PHE A 87 47.13 -7.47 -3.23
N THR A 88 46.16 -7.12 -4.09
CA THR A 88 46.07 -7.62 -5.48
C THR A 88 46.60 -6.62 -6.53
N LEU A 89 47.10 -5.45 -6.12
CA LEU A 89 47.67 -4.41 -7.01
C LEU A 89 49.15 -4.12 -6.71
N GLY A 90 49.88 -5.11 -6.17
CA GLY A 90 51.32 -5.06 -5.90
C GLY A 90 52.22 -5.66 -6.98
N GLN A 91 51.69 -5.95 -8.17
CA GLN A 91 52.47 -6.40 -9.33
C GLN A 91 51.95 -5.72 -10.60
N CYS A 92 52.33 -4.46 -10.80
CA CYS A 92 52.70 -3.94 -12.11
C CYS A 92 53.12 -2.46 -11.99
N SER A 93 54.16 -2.13 -12.74
CA SER A 93 54.70 -0.80 -13.02
C SER A 93 55.45 -0.08 -11.90
N ASN A 94 56.78 -0.20 -11.95
CA ASN A 94 57.66 0.95 -11.85
C ASN A 94 58.78 0.76 -12.88
N ASN A 95 58.85 1.63 -13.88
CA ASN A 95 60.07 1.89 -14.64
C ASN A 95 59.98 3.24 -15.36
N SER A 96 60.49 4.28 -14.71
CA SER A 96 61.32 5.31 -15.35
C SER A 96 62.01 6.20 -14.29
N LYS A 97 63.26 5.81 -13.98
CA LYS A 97 64.51 6.61 -13.88
C LYS A 97 64.45 7.95 -13.12
N GLU A 98 65.01 8.01 -11.91
CA GLU A 98 66.43 8.29 -11.55
C GLU A 98 66.70 9.78 -11.30
N ILE A 99 67.18 10.12 -10.10
CA ILE A 99 68.29 11.08 -9.83
C ILE A 99 68.74 10.90 -8.35
N PHE A 100 69.98 10.41 -8.23
CA PHE A 100 71.07 10.61 -7.25
C PHE A 100 70.87 10.65 -5.71
N GLN A 101 71.53 9.66 -5.06
CA GLN A 101 72.56 9.71 -3.99
C GLN A 101 72.43 10.78 -2.88
N ASP A 102 72.61 10.48 -1.59
CA ASP A 102 73.88 10.01 -1.03
C ASP A 102 73.74 9.58 0.46
N SER A 103 74.70 8.74 0.90
CA SER A 103 75.26 8.64 2.26
C SER A 103 74.61 7.78 3.37
N LYS A 104 74.98 6.48 3.31
CA LYS A 104 75.55 5.61 4.36
C LYS A 104 75.55 6.04 5.85
N ALA A 105 74.95 5.16 6.65
CA ALA A 105 75.55 4.33 7.72
C ALA A 105 76.21 4.96 8.96
N ARG A 106 75.71 4.58 10.15
CA ARG A 106 76.41 3.85 11.23
C ARG A 106 75.40 3.43 12.31
N LEU A 107 75.22 2.13 12.54
CA LEU A 107 75.97 1.26 13.47
C LEU A 107 75.63 1.61 14.93
N VAL A 108 74.89 0.77 15.67
CA VAL A 108 75.23 -0.55 16.26
C VAL A 108 75.19 -0.33 17.79
N SER A 109 74.13 -0.84 18.42
CA SER A 109 74.13 -2.09 19.23
C SER A 109 74.47 -1.77 20.69
N THR A 110 74.11 -2.50 21.73
CA THR A 110 73.94 -3.94 21.97
C THR A 110 73.49 -3.98 23.46
N ASN A 111 72.49 -4.75 23.88
CA ASN A 111 72.60 -6.11 24.44
C ASN A 111 71.90 -6.13 25.83
N THR A 112 71.28 -7.19 26.35
CA THR A 112 71.08 -8.58 25.89
C THR A 112 70.08 -9.30 26.81
N ASP A 113 69.67 -10.49 26.34
CA ASP A 113 69.33 -11.71 27.09
C ASP A 113 67.90 -11.92 27.59
N ASP A 114 67.30 -13.11 27.49
CA ASP A 114 67.60 -14.32 26.72
C ASP A 114 66.35 -15.23 26.78
N SER A 115 66.35 -16.28 25.95
CA SER A 115 65.63 -17.55 26.06
C SER A 115 64.41 -17.81 25.14
N LYS A 116 64.65 -18.83 24.31
CA LYS A 116 63.85 -19.48 23.27
C LYS A 116 62.57 -20.14 23.80
N LYS A 117 61.52 -20.16 22.98
CA LYS A 117 60.69 -21.36 22.73
C LYS A 117 59.96 -21.27 21.38
N GLN A 118 60.02 -22.38 20.63
CA GLN A 118 59.38 -22.62 19.34
C GLN A 118 57.83 -22.64 19.43
N PRO A 119 57.13 -22.51 18.29
CA PRO A 119 55.70 -22.19 18.24
C PRO A 119 54.81 -23.43 18.28
N PRO A 120 53.51 -23.26 18.60
CA PRO A 120 52.51 -24.14 18.02
C PRO A 120 51.39 -23.37 17.30
N SER A 121 51.18 -23.84 16.07
CA SER A 121 49.91 -24.07 15.36
C SER A 121 48.81 -23.00 15.34
N SER A 122 48.52 -22.59 14.11
CA SER A 122 47.27 -22.00 13.64
C SER A 122 46.03 -22.73 14.13
N ASP A 123 45.13 -22.02 14.79
CA ASP A 123 43.71 -22.37 14.85
C ASP A 123 42.86 -21.13 14.55
N GLY A 124 42.20 -21.15 13.41
CA GLY A 124 41.19 -20.18 13.04
C GLY A 124 39.91 -20.42 13.84
N ARG A 125 39.47 -19.43 14.60
CA ARG A 125 38.10 -19.35 15.12
C ARG A 125 37.43 -18.08 14.62
N THR A 126 36.73 -18.22 13.50
CA THR A 126 35.56 -17.40 13.21
C THR A 126 34.48 -17.77 14.24
N SER A 127 34.05 -16.80 15.05
CA SER A 127 32.98 -17.00 16.04
C SER A 127 31.63 -17.20 15.33
N HIS A 128 31.23 -18.45 15.12
CA HIS A 128 29.88 -18.80 14.68
C HIS A 128 28.90 -18.54 15.83
N ILE A 129 28.16 -17.42 15.77
CA ILE A 129 26.99 -17.20 16.63
C ILE A 129 25.94 -18.25 16.26
N SER A 130 25.45 -19.00 17.25
CA SER A 130 24.47 -20.06 17.04
C SER A 130 23.12 -19.48 16.56
N GLU A 131 22.40 -20.25 15.74
CA GLU A 131 21.08 -19.86 15.22
C GLU A 131 20.06 -19.58 16.35
N GLN A 132 20.19 -20.31 17.47
CA GLN A 132 19.41 -20.09 18.68
C GLN A 132 19.68 -18.72 19.34
N GLU A 133 20.94 -18.27 19.34
CA GLU A 133 21.31 -16.98 19.91
C GLU A 133 20.88 -15.81 19.02
N ARG A 134 20.89 -16.03 17.70
CA ARG A 134 20.33 -15.09 16.72
C ARG A 134 18.81 -14.95 16.91
N LEU A 135 18.10 -16.06 17.10
CA LEU A 135 16.65 -16.10 17.37
C LEU A 135 16.28 -15.43 18.71
N ARG A 136 17.10 -15.60 19.75
CA ARG A 136 16.93 -14.90 21.04
C ARG A 136 17.10 -13.39 20.91
N ARG A 137 18.08 -12.93 20.14
CA ARG A 137 18.30 -11.50 19.86
C ARG A 137 17.15 -10.90 19.05
N THR A 138 16.67 -11.56 17.99
CA THR A 138 15.51 -11.09 17.22
C THR A 138 14.22 -11.11 18.04
N ASN A 139 13.98 -12.13 18.87
CA ASN A 139 12.80 -12.15 19.75
C ASN A 139 12.86 -11.05 20.84
N SER A 140 14.05 -10.69 21.31
CA SER A 140 14.23 -9.56 22.25
C SER A 140 14.02 -8.21 21.55
N LEU A 141 14.51 -8.06 20.31
CA LEU A 141 14.29 -6.87 19.47
C LEU A 141 12.82 -6.68 19.07
N LYS A 142 12.09 -7.76 18.79
CA LYS A 142 10.65 -7.73 18.49
C LYS A 142 9.80 -7.22 19.67
N LYS A 143 10.23 -7.45 20.91
CA LYS A 143 9.56 -6.92 22.12
C LYS A 143 9.80 -5.41 22.32
N LEU A 144 10.80 -4.85 21.66
CA LEU A 144 11.22 -3.44 21.78
C LEU A 144 10.60 -2.55 20.70
N LEU A 145 9.99 -3.14 19.65
CA LEU A 145 9.22 -2.39 18.66
C LEU A 145 7.82 -2.07 19.22
N PRO A 146 7.36 -0.80 19.13
CA PRO A 146 5.98 -0.46 19.47
C PRO A 146 5.02 -1.28 18.59
N GLY A 147 4.01 -1.92 19.19
CA GLY A 147 2.99 -2.65 18.43
C GLY A 147 3.08 -4.19 18.48
N ALA A 148 3.73 -4.79 19.49
CA ALA A 148 3.44 -6.17 19.88
C ALA A 148 1.97 -6.25 20.35
N SER A 149 1.04 -6.28 19.40
CA SER A 149 -0.37 -6.05 19.66
C SER A 149 -1.00 -7.23 20.41
N ASN A 150 -1.93 -6.92 21.30
CA ASN A 150 -2.81 -7.90 21.94
C ASN A 150 -3.75 -8.64 20.94
N TYR A 151 -3.66 -8.34 19.64
CA TYR A 151 -4.55 -8.85 18.57
C TYR A 151 -3.94 -9.98 17.72
N GLY A 152 -2.85 -10.58 18.19
CA GLY A 152 -2.23 -11.74 17.54
C GLY A 152 -1.29 -11.37 16.39
N THR A 153 -1.10 -12.31 15.47
CA THR A 153 -0.14 -12.22 14.36
C THR A 153 -0.64 -11.34 13.22
N MET A 154 0.26 -10.81 12.37
CA MET A 154 -0.17 -10.04 11.20
C MET A 154 -1.07 -10.86 10.25
N ALA A 155 -0.82 -12.17 10.11
CA ALA A 155 -1.71 -13.04 9.35
C ALA A 155 -3.14 -13.08 9.91
N SER A 156 -3.30 -13.03 11.23
CA SER A 156 -4.61 -12.98 11.90
C SER A 156 -5.31 -11.64 11.66
N LYS A 157 -4.57 -10.52 11.76
CA LYS A 157 -5.08 -9.19 11.41
C LYS A 157 -5.55 -9.13 9.95
N LEU A 158 -4.74 -9.66 9.02
CA LEU A 158 -5.10 -9.71 7.60
C LEU A 158 -6.39 -10.50 7.38
N LYS A 159 -6.52 -11.68 8.01
CA LYS A 159 -7.74 -12.49 7.93
C LYS A 159 -8.96 -11.75 8.49
N ALA A 160 -8.81 -11.05 9.61
CA ALA A 160 -9.90 -10.29 10.24
C ALA A 160 -10.30 -9.03 9.45
N ALA A 161 -9.40 -8.48 8.64
CA ALA A 161 -9.66 -7.31 7.81
C ALA A 161 -10.43 -7.64 6.51
N ALA A 162 -10.70 -8.92 6.22
CA ALA A 162 -11.53 -9.31 5.11
C ALA A 162 -12.95 -8.72 5.23
N PRO A 163 -13.61 -8.35 4.12
CA PRO A 163 -13.13 -8.49 2.73
C PRO A 163 -12.23 -7.33 2.25
N TYR A 164 -12.09 -6.26 3.03
CA TYR A 164 -11.47 -5.02 2.55
C TYR A 164 -9.94 -5.05 2.56
N HIS A 165 -9.33 -5.68 3.56
CA HIS A 165 -7.88 -5.67 3.76
C HIS A 165 -7.28 -4.24 3.73
N LEU A 166 -8.05 -3.28 4.25
CA LEU A 166 -7.69 -1.87 4.35
C LEU A 166 -7.21 -1.58 5.78
N PHE A 167 -5.98 -1.10 5.89
CA PHE A 167 -5.32 -0.77 7.15
C PHE A 167 -4.91 0.70 7.19
N LEU A 168 -4.77 1.22 8.40
CA LEU A 168 -4.10 2.48 8.69
C LEU A 168 -2.79 2.22 9.43
N THR A 169 -1.86 3.16 9.38
CA THR A 169 -0.65 3.07 10.21
C THR A 169 -0.99 3.21 11.69
N THR A 170 -0.31 2.43 12.53
CA THR A 170 -0.25 2.68 13.97
C THR A 170 0.37 4.06 14.23
N ILE A 171 -0.19 4.84 15.15
CA ILE A 171 0.26 6.20 15.48
C ILE A 171 0.98 6.19 16.83
N LYS A 172 2.27 6.54 16.85
CA LYS A 172 3.10 6.51 18.06
C LYS A 172 2.51 7.38 19.18
N GLY A 173 2.07 8.60 18.86
CA GLY A 173 1.45 9.52 19.81
C GLY A 173 -0.03 9.28 20.12
N ALA A 174 -0.66 8.24 19.55
CA ALA A 174 -2.05 7.89 19.84
C ALA A 174 -2.19 6.41 20.22
N GLU A 175 -2.01 6.14 21.52
CA GLU A 175 -2.02 4.81 22.13
C GLU A 175 -3.23 3.92 21.71
N PRO A 176 -4.48 4.42 21.58
CA PRO A 176 -5.60 3.59 21.15
C PRO A 176 -5.40 2.90 19.79
N THR A 177 -4.53 3.45 18.92
CA THR A 177 -4.23 2.85 17.61
C THR A 177 -3.34 1.61 17.72
N HIS A 178 -2.59 1.42 18.81
CA HIS A 178 -1.61 0.33 18.95
C HIS A 178 -2.29 -1.04 19.08
N SER A 179 -3.52 -1.04 19.59
CA SER A 179 -4.37 -2.20 19.73
C SER A 179 -5.55 -2.19 18.75
N GLU A 180 -5.63 -1.24 17.82
CA GLU A 180 -6.74 -1.25 16.87
C GLU A 180 -6.53 -2.36 15.81
N PRO A 181 -7.55 -3.20 15.52
CA PRO A 181 -7.40 -4.34 14.60
C PRO A 181 -6.92 -3.95 13.18
N LEU A 182 -7.36 -2.78 12.72
CA LEU A 182 -7.04 -2.25 11.39
C LEU A 182 -5.85 -1.28 11.41
N SER A 183 -5.01 -1.35 12.46
CA SER A 183 -3.74 -0.64 12.54
C SER A 183 -2.55 -1.57 12.33
N VAL A 184 -1.57 -1.09 11.56
CA VAL A 184 -0.38 -1.85 11.19
C VAL A 184 0.89 -0.99 11.23
N THR A 185 2.00 -1.59 11.63
CA THR A 185 3.35 -1.03 11.54
C THR A 185 4.08 -1.55 10.30
N PHE A 186 5.16 -0.90 9.87
CA PHE A 186 5.97 -1.46 8.76
C PHE A 186 6.56 -2.82 9.13
N SER A 187 6.99 -2.97 10.38
CA SER A 187 7.50 -4.22 10.96
C SER A 187 6.55 -5.40 10.73
N GLU A 188 5.25 -5.20 10.97
CA GLU A 188 4.25 -6.25 10.79
C GLU A 188 4.11 -6.70 9.33
N LEU A 189 4.45 -5.86 8.34
CA LEU A 189 4.46 -6.27 6.93
C LEU A 189 5.54 -7.33 6.63
N LEU A 190 6.54 -7.45 7.50
CA LEU A 190 7.63 -8.42 7.41
C LEU A 190 7.46 -9.60 8.39
N ASP A 191 6.30 -9.70 9.05
CA ASP A 191 5.98 -10.76 10.00
C ASP A 191 6.07 -12.14 9.33
N PRO A 192 6.84 -13.10 9.87
CA PRO A 192 6.98 -14.46 9.32
C PRO A 192 5.66 -15.23 9.17
N THR A 193 4.61 -14.85 9.89
CA THR A 193 3.28 -15.46 9.76
C THR A 193 2.63 -15.18 8.41
N LEU A 194 3.11 -14.17 7.67
CA LEU A 194 2.68 -13.90 6.30
C LEU A 194 3.35 -14.81 5.26
N GLY A 195 4.39 -15.56 5.64
CA GLY A 195 5.19 -16.45 4.80
C GLY A 195 6.70 -16.26 4.99
N ASP A 196 7.51 -17.24 4.57
CA ASP A 196 8.97 -17.08 4.49
C ASP A 196 9.33 -16.22 3.27
N LEU A 197 9.79 -15.00 3.52
CA LEU A 197 10.10 -14.03 2.46
C LEU A 197 11.27 -14.55 1.61
N LEU A 198 11.06 -14.72 0.30
CA LEU A 198 12.10 -15.09 -0.64
C LEU A 198 12.82 -13.84 -1.17
N SER A 199 12.06 -12.86 -1.64
CA SER A 199 12.57 -11.58 -2.16
C SER A 199 11.50 -10.49 -2.10
N SER A 200 11.91 -9.22 -2.25
CA SER A 200 10.98 -8.10 -2.22
C SER A 200 11.32 -6.98 -3.21
N LEU A 201 10.28 -6.33 -3.73
CA LEU A 201 10.34 -5.13 -4.54
C LEU A 201 9.66 -3.99 -3.78
N GLN A 202 10.36 -2.87 -3.64
CA GLN A 202 9.90 -1.65 -3.02
C GLN A 202 9.86 -0.53 -4.06
N ILE A 203 8.67 -0.08 -4.45
CA ILE A 203 8.46 1.07 -5.33
C ILE A 203 8.01 2.24 -4.45
N ASN A 204 8.83 3.27 -4.30
CA ASN A 204 8.53 4.40 -3.42
C ASN A 204 9.01 5.76 -3.98
N PHE A 205 8.61 6.86 -3.35
CA PHE A 205 9.15 8.19 -3.63
C PHE A 205 10.41 8.44 -2.79
N MET A 206 10.27 8.50 -1.46
CA MET A 206 11.40 8.66 -0.52
C MET A 206 11.70 7.34 0.18
N VAL A 207 12.99 7.03 0.33
CA VAL A 207 13.49 5.82 0.99
C VAL A 207 14.69 6.19 1.85
N ASP A 208 14.59 5.91 3.15
CA ASP A 208 15.73 5.85 4.07
C ASP A 208 16.18 4.40 4.14
N LEU A 209 17.34 4.11 3.54
CA LEU A 209 17.84 2.74 3.43
C LEU A 209 18.18 2.17 4.81
N GLY A 210 18.72 2.99 5.72
CA GLY A 210 19.09 2.57 7.06
C GLY A 210 17.88 2.11 7.86
N TRP A 211 16.82 2.92 7.88
CA TRP A 211 15.55 2.59 8.53
C TRP A 211 14.88 1.37 7.91
N LEU A 212 14.84 1.28 6.58
CA LEU A 212 14.26 0.14 5.87
C LEU A 212 15.00 -1.16 6.24
N MET A 213 16.34 -1.14 6.19
CA MET A 213 17.15 -2.32 6.47
C MET A 213 17.12 -2.74 7.93
N ALA A 214 16.94 -1.81 8.87
CA ALA A 214 16.70 -2.15 10.27
C ALA A 214 15.45 -3.03 10.43
N ASN A 215 14.35 -2.68 9.76
CA ASN A 215 13.13 -3.49 9.78
C ASN A 215 13.36 -4.89 9.18
N TYR A 216 14.07 -5.00 8.05
CA TYR A 216 14.42 -6.30 7.46
C TYR A 216 15.33 -7.13 8.38
N TYR A 217 16.31 -6.51 9.02
CA TYR A 217 17.22 -7.18 9.95
C TYR A 217 16.49 -7.78 11.15
N ILE A 218 15.59 -7.02 11.77
CA ILE A 218 14.82 -7.46 12.95
C ILE A 218 13.97 -8.71 12.62
N HIS A 219 13.53 -8.85 11.36
CA HIS A 219 12.72 -10.00 10.91
C HIS A 219 13.56 -11.13 10.31
N GLY A 220 14.89 -11.03 10.31
CA GLY A 220 15.77 -12.06 9.75
C GLY A 220 15.90 -12.02 8.23
N HIS A 221 15.42 -10.96 7.59
CA HIS A 221 15.37 -10.82 6.13
C HIS A 221 16.55 -10.04 5.53
N SER A 222 17.56 -9.69 6.33
CA SER A 222 18.65 -8.80 5.89
C SER A 222 19.48 -9.31 4.70
N LYS A 223 19.47 -10.63 4.46
CA LYS A 223 20.18 -11.28 3.35
C LYS A 223 19.28 -11.57 2.14
N LYS A 224 17.97 -11.35 2.23
CA LYS A 224 17.02 -11.64 1.14
C LYS A 224 17.20 -10.59 0.02
N PRO A 225 17.05 -10.96 -1.26
CA PRO A 225 17.12 -10.00 -2.36
C PRO A 225 16.07 -8.88 -2.24
N LEU A 226 16.52 -7.64 -2.44
CA LEU A 226 15.68 -6.44 -2.37
C LEU A 226 15.94 -5.54 -3.59
N LEU A 227 14.89 -5.26 -4.36
CA LEU A 227 14.91 -4.25 -5.42
C LEU A 227 14.17 -3.00 -4.95
N ILE A 228 14.79 -1.82 -5.08
CA ILE A 228 14.23 -0.52 -4.69
C ILE A 228 14.11 0.35 -5.93
N LEU A 229 12.90 0.79 -6.28
CA LEU A 229 12.66 1.89 -7.21
C LEU A 229 12.30 3.14 -6.41
N TYR A 230 13.07 4.21 -6.56
CA TYR A 230 12.93 5.42 -5.75
C TYR A 230 12.89 6.70 -6.59
N GLY A 231 12.20 7.73 -6.09
CA GLY A 231 11.96 8.98 -6.82
C GLY A 231 12.76 10.19 -6.32
N ALA A 232 13.01 10.29 -5.01
CA ALA A 232 13.72 11.39 -4.38
C ALA A 232 15.21 11.07 -4.15
N ASP A 233 16.06 12.08 -4.10
CA ASP A 233 17.52 11.94 -3.95
C ASP A 233 17.98 12.11 -2.49
N ASP A 234 17.16 11.68 -1.54
CA ASP A 234 17.32 12.04 -0.14
C ASP A 234 18.39 11.19 0.56
N ASP A 235 18.62 9.97 0.09
CA ASP A 235 19.61 9.04 0.63
C ASP A 235 20.77 8.84 -0.36
N GLU A 236 21.97 9.31 0.02
CA GLU A 236 23.19 9.22 -0.78
C GLU A 236 23.67 7.77 -0.99
N THR A 237 23.26 6.82 -0.14
CA THR A 237 23.64 5.41 -0.29
C THR A 237 22.94 4.76 -1.49
N LEU A 238 21.71 5.17 -1.78
CA LEU A 238 20.92 4.66 -2.91
C LEU A 238 21.47 5.11 -4.27
N LYS A 239 22.30 6.16 -4.28
CA LYS A 239 22.89 6.73 -5.51
C LYS A 239 24.16 6.01 -5.95
N ASP A 240 24.86 5.35 -5.02
CA ASP A 240 26.11 4.65 -5.29
C ASP A 240 25.93 3.13 -5.11
N PRO A 241 25.79 2.37 -6.22
CA PRO A 241 25.66 0.92 -6.16
C PRO A 241 26.80 0.21 -5.41
N LYS A 242 27.99 0.83 -5.29
CA LYS A 242 29.12 0.25 -4.54
C LYS A 242 28.91 0.30 -3.02
N LYS A 243 28.04 1.19 -2.53
CA LYS A 243 27.69 1.31 -1.10
C LYS A 243 26.55 0.37 -0.71
N LEU A 244 25.85 -0.22 -1.67
CA LEU A 244 24.76 -1.14 -1.41
C LEU A 244 25.28 -2.54 -1.07
N PRO A 245 24.67 -3.23 -0.09
CA PRO A 245 24.87 -4.66 0.10
C PRO A 245 24.59 -5.44 -1.19
N GLY A 246 25.36 -6.51 -1.46
CA GLY A 246 25.27 -7.25 -2.74
C GLY A 246 23.92 -7.88 -3.07
N ASN A 247 23.03 -8.05 -2.07
CA ASN A 247 21.66 -8.52 -2.25
C ASN A 247 20.65 -7.39 -2.56
N ILE A 248 21.09 -6.13 -2.58
CA ILE A 248 20.23 -4.96 -2.78
C ILE A 248 20.55 -4.31 -4.12
N LYS A 249 19.51 -4.03 -4.89
CA LYS A 249 19.58 -3.24 -6.11
C LYS A 249 18.68 -2.02 -5.94
N ALA A 250 19.17 -0.83 -6.29
CA ALA A 250 18.38 0.39 -6.27
C ALA A 250 18.40 1.06 -7.65
N VAL A 251 17.26 1.60 -8.09
CA VAL A 251 17.13 2.32 -9.35
C VAL A 251 16.35 3.61 -9.11
N ARG A 252 17.00 4.74 -9.42
CA ARG A 252 16.36 6.05 -9.43
C ARG A 252 15.42 6.15 -10.64
N VAL A 253 14.15 6.41 -10.40
CA VAL A 253 13.16 6.63 -11.46
C VAL A 253 12.93 8.12 -11.63
N LYS A 254 13.26 8.63 -12.83
CA LYS A 254 13.03 10.03 -13.21
C LYS A 254 11.86 10.12 -14.17
N THR A 255 11.02 11.13 -13.99
CA THR A 255 9.95 11.42 -14.96
C THR A 255 10.51 12.21 -16.14
N PRO A 256 10.02 12.00 -17.37
CA PRO A 256 10.43 12.80 -18.53
C PRO A 256 9.89 14.23 -18.50
N HIS A 257 9.05 14.57 -17.51
CA HIS A 257 8.43 15.88 -17.34
C HIS A 257 9.00 16.60 -16.11
N PRO A 258 9.29 17.91 -16.19
CA PRO A 258 10.00 18.66 -15.13
C PRO A 258 9.20 18.83 -13.83
N PHE A 259 7.86 18.75 -13.90
CA PHE A 259 6.96 18.81 -12.73
C PHE A 259 6.39 17.42 -12.37
N GLY A 260 6.86 16.39 -13.06
CA GLY A 260 6.51 15.00 -12.80
C GLY A 260 7.28 14.45 -11.62
N HIS A 261 6.69 13.46 -10.94
CA HIS A 261 7.32 12.76 -9.84
C HIS A 261 7.05 11.27 -9.91
N HIS A 262 7.93 10.48 -9.33
CA HIS A 262 7.67 9.07 -9.05
C HIS A 262 7.06 8.93 -7.65
N HIS A 263 5.73 8.99 -7.54
CA HIS A 263 5.04 9.07 -6.25
C HIS A 263 4.42 7.76 -5.76
N THR A 264 4.46 6.72 -6.59
CA THR A 264 3.96 5.38 -6.27
C THR A 264 4.62 4.83 -5.01
N LYS A 265 3.80 4.14 -4.21
CA LYS A 265 4.17 3.49 -2.95
C LYS A 265 3.55 2.11 -2.94
N MET A 266 4.31 1.16 -3.43
CA MET A 266 3.84 -0.21 -3.62
C MET A 266 4.97 -1.20 -3.29
N SER A 267 4.63 -2.25 -2.58
CA SER A 267 5.56 -3.34 -2.26
C SER A 267 5.05 -4.65 -2.85
N LEU A 268 5.94 -5.44 -3.44
CA LEU A 268 5.66 -6.82 -3.82
C LEU A 268 6.56 -7.72 -2.98
N PHE A 269 5.97 -8.68 -2.28
CA PHE A 269 6.68 -9.70 -1.52
C PHE A 269 6.46 -11.04 -2.19
N ARG A 270 7.57 -11.71 -2.55
CA ARG A 270 7.56 -13.09 -3.04
C ARG A 270 8.01 -13.98 -1.91
N TYR A 271 7.29 -15.06 -1.66
CA TYR A 271 7.59 -16.01 -0.59
C TYR A 271 8.21 -17.29 -1.14
N SER A 272 8.77 -18.13 -0.26
CA SER A 272 9.43 -19.39 -0.62
C SER A 272 8.48 -20.45 -1.21
N ASP A 273 7.16 -20.33 -0.96
CA ASP A 273 6.11 -21.10 -1.64
C ASP A 273 5.72 -20.54 -3.01
N GLU A 274 6.50 -19.57 -3.50
CA GLU A 274 6.31 -18.83 -4.75
C GLU A 274 5.05 -17.98 -4.83
N SER A 275 4.30 -17.85 -3.73
CA SER A 275 3.19 -16.91 -3.66
C SER A 275 3.70 -15.47 -3.66
N ILE A 276 2.85 -14.55 -4.15
CA ILE A 276 3.11 -13.11 -4.14
C ILE A 276 2.05 -12.39 -3.32
N ARG A 277 2.48 -11.39 -2.56
CA ARG A 277 1.60 -10.40 -1.94
C ARG A 277 1.91 -9.01 -2.49
N VAL A 278 0.86 -8.27 -2.80
CA VAL A 278 0.92 -6.88 -3.26
C VAL A 278 0.42 -5.97 -2.16
N ILE A 279 1.17 -4.92 -1.85
CA ILE A 279 0.80 -3.90 -0.89
C ILE A 279 0.78 -2.56 -1.62
N VAL A 280 -0.35 -1.87 -1.62
CA VAL A 280 -0.46 -0.50 -2.13
C VAL A 280 -0.65 0.43 -0.94
N SER A 281 0.25 1.40 -0.77
CA SER A 281 0.34 2.24 0.43
C SER A 281 0.37 3.73 0.07
N THR A 282 0.24 4.58 1.09
CA THR A 282 0.48 6.03 0.99
C THR A 282 1.74 6.49 1.73
N ALA A 283 2.42 5.58 2.44
CA ALA A 283 3.63 5.87 3.21
C ALA A 283 4.92 5.81 2.37
N ASN A 284 5.78 6.80 2.55
CA ASN A 284 7.17 6.70 2.15
C ASN A 284 7.93 5.70 3.03
N LEU A 285 9.06 5.17 2.58
CA LEU A 285 9.90 4.27 3.38
C LEU A 285 10.89 5.07 4.23
N VAL A 286 10.36 5.96 5.05
CA VAL A 286 11.11 6.81 6.00
C VAL A 286 10.39 6.80 7.34
N GLU A 287 11.13 6.85 8.44
CA GLU A 287 10.57 6.71 9.80
C GLU A 287 9.40 7.66 10.06
N SER A 288 9.54 8.94 9.69
CA SER A 288 8.52 9.96 9.93
C SER A 288 7.15 9.65 9.31
N ASP A 289 7.11 8.84 8.24
CA ASP A 289 5.86 8.43 7.59
C ASP A 289 5.14 7.29 8.31
N TRP A 290 5.82 6.60 9.23
CA TRP A 290 5.32 5.45 9.99
C TRP A 290 5.20 5.72 11.50
N GLU A 291 5.50 6.94 11.96
CA GLU A 291 5.35 7.35 13.37
C GLU A 291 4.00 8.03 13.66
N ASN A 292 3.86 9.31 13.32
CA ASN A 292 2.71 10.15 13.73
C ASN A 292 1.85 10.64 12.56
N ARG A 293 2.00 10.03 11.37
CA ARG A 293 1.23 10.38 10.18
C ARG A 293 0.15 9.34 9.90
N THR A 294 -1.05 9.81 9.55
CA THR A 294 -2.11 8.92 9.09
C THR A 294 -1.83 8.49 7.66
N GLN A 295 -1.50 7.22 7.47
CA GLN A 295 -1.31 6.56 6.17
C GLN A 295 -2.37 5.48 5.96
N GLY A 296 -2.63 5.12 4.70
CA GLY A 296 -3.48 4.00 4.34
C GLY A 296 -2.71 2.92 3.59
N LEU A 297 -3.09 1.67 3.81
CA LEU A 297 -2.53 0.51 3.13
C LEU A 297 -3.64 -0.44 2.72
N TRP A 298 -3.58 -0.90 1.48
CA TRP A 298 -4.27 -2.11 1.07
C TRP A 298 -3.24 -3.24 0.95
N ILE A 299 -3.55 -4.38 1.55
CA ILE A 299 -2.68 -5.56 1.59
C ILE A 299 -3.44 -6.71 0.92
N SER A 300 -2.94 -7.25 -0.19
CA SER A 300 -3.59 -8.39 -0.84
C SER A 300 -3.52 -9.65 0.04
N PRO A 301 -4.41 -10.63 -0.18
CA PRO A 301 -4.14 -12.03 0.19
C PRO A 301 -2.82 -12.54 -0.43
N ALA A 302 -2.35 -13.70 0.01
CA ALA A 302 -1.26 -14.38 -0.68
C ALA A 302 -1.81 -14.96 -1.99
N CYS A 303 -1.26 -14.54 -3.12
CA CYS A 303 -1.64 -15.01 -4.44
C CYS A 303 -0.73 -16.18 -4.82
N PRO A 304 -1.24 -17.41 -4.97
CA PRO A 304 -0.41 -18.59 -5.23
C PRO A 304 0.18 -18.58 -6.64
N LYS A 305 1.23 -19.38 -6.86
CA LYS A 305 1.76 -19.61 -8.20
C LYS A 305 0.77 -20.42 -9.04
N LEU A 306 0.69 -20.10 -10.33
CA LEU A 306 -0.05 -20.88 -11.33
C LEU A 306 0.65 -22.22 -11.61
N PRO A 307 -0.09 -23.27 -12.03
CA PRO A 307 0.51 -24.49 -12.57
C PRO A 307 1.51 -24.19 -13.70
N ALA A 308 2.60 -24.96 -13.79
CA ALA A 308 3.73 -24.68 -14.68
C ALA A 308 3.37 -24.51 -16.17
N ASP A 309 2.32 -25.19 -16.63
CA ASP A 309 1.86 -25.17 -18.03
C ASP A 309 0.69 -24.22 -18.28
N SER A 310 0.44 -23.28 -17.35
CA SER A 310 -0.65 -22.32 -17.48
C SER A 310 -0.39 -21.30 -18.58
N ASP A 311 -1.44 -20.99 -19.35
CA ASP A 311 -1.39 -19.88 -20.31
C ASP A 311 -1.12 -18.55 -19.56
N THR A 312 -0.28 -17.71 -20.15
CA THR A 312 0.04 -16.37 -19.62
C THR A 312 -1.17 -15.45 -19.41
N SER A 313 -2.30 -15.75 -20.04
CA SER A 313 -3.56 -15.01 -19.92
C SER A 313 -4.45 -15.45 -18.74
N VAL A 314 -4.14 -16.58 -18.07
CA VAL A 314 -4.94 -17.05 -16.94
C VAL A 314 -4.51 -16.43 -15.61
N GLY A 315 -5.35 -16.60 -14.58
CA GLY A 315 -5.09 -16.13 -13.23
C GLY A 315 -5.29 -14.62 -13.05
N ASP A 316 -6.01 -13.95 -13.94
CA ASP A 316 -6.48 -12.58 -13.69
C ASP A 316 -7.80 -12.58 -12.92
N SER A 317 -7.92 -11.63 -12.00
CA SER A 317 -9.14 -11.35 -11.25
C SER A 317 -10.28 -10.83 -12.14
N PRO A 318 -11.55 -10.91 -11.70
CA PRO A 318 -12.68 -10.24 -12.37
C PRO A 318 -12.52 -8.71 -12.49
N THR A 319 -11.59 -8.11 -11.75
CA THR A 319 -11.28 -6.68 -11.75
C THR A 319 -10.11 -6.32 -12.67
N GLU A 320 -9.56 -7.27 -13.42
CA GLU A 320 -8.41 -7.10 -14.34
C GLU A 320 -7.12 -6.62 -13.62
N PHE A 321 -7.02 -6.85 -12.30
CA PHE A 321 -5.92 -6.37 -11.47
C PHE A 321 -4.55 -6.84 -11.97
N LYS A 322 -4.42 -8.12 -12.35
CA LYS A 322 -3.13 -8.69 -12.79
C LYS A 322 -2.69 -8.04 -14.10
N SER A 323 -3.61 -7.91 -15.07
CA SER A 323 -3.33 -7.25 -16.35
C SER A 323 -2.95 -5.78 -16.16
N ASP A 324 -3.63 -5.07 -15.27
CA ASP A 324 -3.33 -3.67 -14.98
C ASP A 324 -1.98 -3.49 -14.26
N LEU A 325 -1.66 -4.37 -13.30
CA LEU A 325 -0.36 -4.37 -12.61
C LEU A 325 0.78 -4.69 -13.57
N LEU A 326 0.63 -5.71 -14.43
CA LEU A 326 1.63 -6.06 -15.44
C LEU A 326 1.88 -4.91 -16.42
N ARG A 327 0.82 -4.24 -16.87
CA ARG A 327 0.92 -3.07 -17.74
C ARG A 327 1.69 -1.94 -17.06
N TYR A 328 1.40 -1.71 -15.79
CA TYR A 328 2.08 -0.68 -14.99
C TYR A 328 3.56 -0.99 -14.79
N LEU A 329 3.92 -2.19 -14.33
CA LEU A 329 5.33 -2.59 -14.15
C LEU A 329 6.11 -2.54 -15.47
N THR A 330 5.52 -2.97 -16.58
CA THR A 330 6.15 -2.94 -17.90
C THR A 330 6.36 -1.51 -18.41
N SER A 331 5.55 -0.53 -17.98
CA SER A 331 5.65 0.86 -18.40
C SER A 331 6.96 1.55 -17.98
N TYR A 332 7.63 1.03 -16.94
CA TYR A 332 8.93 1.51 -16.48
C TYR A 332 10.05 1.24 -17.49
N LYS A 333 9.91 0.19 -18.32
CA LYS A 333 10.94 -0.25 -19.28
C LYS A 333 12.31 -0.49 -18.62
N LEU A 334 12.31 -1.03 -17.40
CA LEU A 334 13.51 -1.34 -16.62
C LEU A 334 13.79 -2.85 -16.64
N PRO A 335 14.98 -3.30 -17.10
CA PRO A 335 15.34 -4.72 -17.09
C PRO A 335 15.30 -5.36 -15.69
N GLN A 336 15.57 -4.58 -14.65
CA GLN A 336 15.55 -5.03 -13.24
C GLN A 336 14.14 -5.50 -12.80
N LEU A 337 13.08 -5.03 -13.46
CA LEU A 337 11.71 -5.46 -13.20
C LEU A 337 11.34 -6.75 -13.92
N GLN A 338 12.15 -7.26 -14.84
CA GLN A 338 11.78 -8.41 -15.66
C GLN A 338 11.45 -9.66 -14.82
N GLU A 339 12.23 -9.92 -13.77
CA GLU A 339 11.98 -11.01 -12.83
C GLU A 339 10.61 -10.85 -12.15
N TRP A 340 10.26 -9.63 -11.74
CA TRP A 340 8.98 -9.33 -11.11
C TRP A 340 7.80 -9.40 -12.08
N VAL A 341 7.99 -8.94 -13.32
CA VAL A 341 6.98 -9.08 -14.39
C VAL A 341 6.71 -10.55 -14.68
N THR A 342 7.75 -11.38 -14.76
CA THR A 342 7.60 -12.84 -14.91
C THR A 342 6.90 -13.45 -13.70
N ALA A 343 7.33 -13.13 -12.49
CA ALA A 343 6.71 -13.67 -11.27
C ALA A 343 5.22 -13.31 -11.17
N VAL A 344 4.84 -12.07 -11.45
CA VAL A 344 3.42 -11.65 -11.48
C VAL A 344 2.65 -12.38 -12.59
N ARG A 345 3.25 -12.59 -13.77
CA ARG A 345 2.62 -13.34 -14.87
C ARG A 345 2.35 -14.79 -14.48
N GLU A 346 3.23 -15.40 -13.69
CA GLU A 346 3.11 -16.78 -13.21
C GLU A 346 2.27 -16.91 -11.93
N THR A 347 1.65 -15.84 -11.45
CA THR A 347 0.86 -15.84 -10.21
C THR A 347 -0.63 -15.82 -10.52
N ASP A 348 -1.43 -16.53 -9.70
CA ASP A 348 -2.89 -16.53 -9.75
C ASP A 348 -3.47 -15.45 -8.82
N PHE A 349 -4.03 -14.41 -9.42
CA PHE A 349 -4.72 -13.31 -8.74
C PHE A 349 -6.24 -13.54 -8.66
N SER A 350 -6.74 -14.60 -9.30
CA SER A 350 -8.17 -14.87 -9.51
C SER A 350 -8.83 -15.70 -8.41
N THR A 351 -8.05 -16.44 -7.61
CA THR A 351 -8.58 -17.61 -6.90
C THR A 351 -9.62 -17.27 -5.82
N ILE A 352 -10.86 -17.74 -6.03
CA ILE A 352 -11.88 -17.89 -4.97
C ILE A 352 -12.13 -19.40 -4.81
N ARG A 353 -12.02 -19.94 -3.59
CA ARG A 353 -12.66 -21.22 -3.23
C ARG A 353 -13.60 -21.02 -2.04
N THR A 354 -14.88 -20.80 -2.32
CA THR A 354 -15.95 -20.88 -1.32
C THR A 354 -16.60 -22.27 -1.42
N ASN A 355 -16.39 -23.11 -0.40
CA ASN A 355 -17.39 -24.12 -0.07
C ASN A 355 -18.56 -23.35 0.53
N ILE A 356 -19.69 -23.31 -0.18
CA ILE A 356 -20.95 -22.80 0.38
C ILE A 356 -21.26 -23.65 1.61
N ILE A 357 -21.04 -23.09 2.82
CA ILE A 357 -21.63 -23.66 4.04
C ILE A 357 -23.11 -23.29 3.97
N ILE A 358 -23.93 -24.22 3.49
CA ILE A 358 -25.36 -24.17 3.76
C ILE A 358 -25.49 -24.33 5.27
N GLY A 359 -25.70 -23.21 5.97
CA GLY A 359 -26.00 -23.23 7.39
C GLY A 359 -27.24 -24.08 7.61
N HIS A 360 -27.05 -25.30 8.12
CA HIS A 360 -28.13 -26.09 8.66
C HIS A 360 -28.64 -25.32 9.87
N THR A 361 -29.76 -24.61 9.73
CA THR A 361 -30.47 -24.05 10.86
C THR A 361 -30.89 -25.22 11.74
N GLN A 362 -30.27 -25.32 12.92
CA GLN A 362 -30.78 -26.17 13.97
C GLN A 362 -32.22 -25.73 14.25
N ARG A 363 -33.16 -26.67 14.05
CA ARG A 363 -34.57 -26.49 14.36
C ARG A 363 -34.72 -26.11 15.84
N PRO A 364 -35.46 -25.03 16.17
CA PRO A 364 -36.06 -24.93 17.49
C PRO A 364 -37.14 -26.01 17.62
N GLY A 365 -37.20 -26.65 18.80
CA GLY A 365 -38.26 -27.59 19.18
C GLY A 365 -39.67 -26.97 19.13
N PRO A 366 -40.71 -27.80 19.28
CA PRO A 366 -42.01 -27.58 18.65
C PRO A 366 -42.82 -26.53 19.41
N ARG A 367 -43.33 -25.53 18.69
CA ARG A 367 -44.52 -24.77 19.10
C ARG A 367 -45.45 -24.55 17.93
N LEU A 368 -46.62 -25.19 18.07
CA LEU A 368 -47.95 -24.89 17.52
C LEU A 368 -48.07 -24.70 16.00
N ALA A 369 -48.72 -25.70 15.39
CA ALA A 369 -49.15 -25.71 14.01
C ALA A 369 -50.17 -24.59 13.72
N ALA A 370 -49.89 -23.82 12.69
CA ALA A 370 -50.90 -23.12 11.91
C ALA A 370 -50.57 -23.35 10.43
N SER A 371 -51.49 -24.05 9.77
CA SER A 371 -51.45 -24.46 8.36
C SER A 371 -51.66 -23.28 7.42
N PHE A 372 -50.75 -23.09 6.46
CA PHE A 372 -51.05 -22.37 5.23
C PHE A 372 -50.49 -23.14 4.02
N GLU A 373 -51.42 -23.61 3.18
CA GLU A 373 -51.20 -24.24 1.87
C GLU A 373 -50.70 -23.20 0.86
N VAL A 374 -49.64 -23.52 0.11
CA VAL A 374 -49.30 -22.81 -1.13
C VAL A 374 -49.31 -23.83 -2.26
N LYS A 375 -50.35 -23.77 -3.09
CA LYS A 375 -50.49 -24.53 -4.33
C LYS A 375 -49.68 -23.85 -5.44
N HIS A 376 -48.85 -24.64 -6.11
CA HIS A 376 -48.22 -24.30 -7.38
C HIS A 376 -49.25 -24.05 -8.48
N LEU A 377 -49.01 -23.06 -9.35
CA LEU A 377 -49.45 -23.08 -10.74
C LEU A 377 -48.47 -22.32 -11.61
N VAL A 378 -47.96 -23.03 -12.61
CA VAL A 378 -47.11 -22.58 -13.71
C VAL A 378 -47.95 -22.60 -14.98
N GLN A 379 -47.54 -21.80 -15.98
CA GLN A 379 -47.90 -21.79 -17.43
C GLN A 379 -48.76 -20.56 -17.87
N PRO A 380 -48.77 -20.17 -19.16
CA PRO A 380 -47.72 -19.51 -19.96
C PRO A 380 -48.29 -18.28 -20.75
N PRO A 381 -47.55 -17.59 -21.64
CA PRO A 381 -48.08 -16.40 -22.34
C PRO A 381 -48.45 -16.66 -23.81
N LEU A 382 -49.62 -16.20 -24.27
CA LEU A 382 -49.91 -15.98 -25.71
C LEU A 382 -50.97 -14.85 -25.94
N TRP A 383 -50.52 -13.80 -26.64
CA TRP A 383 -51.09 -12.95 -27.70
C TRP A 383 -52.51 -12.31 -27.70
N ASN A 384 -52.50 -11.05 -28.22
CA ASN A 384 -53.50 -10.34 -29.08
C ASN A 384 -54.74 -9.72 -28.37
N THR A 385 -55.29 -8.54 -28.71
CA THR A 385 -55.31 -7.65 -29.90
C THR A 385 -55.97 -6.26 -29.59
N TYR A 386 -55.93 -5.32 -30.57
CA TYR A 386 -56.77 -4.09 -30.79
C TYR A 386 -56.42 -2.81 -29.98
N THR A 387 -56.34 -1.56 -30.46
CA THR A 387 -56.51 -0.90 -31.79
C THR A 387 -55.99 0.56 -31.76
N ALA A 388 -55.37 0.97 -32.87
CA ALA A 388 -55.51 2.22 -33.67
C ALA A 388 -55.18 3.66 -33.18
N LEU A 389 -54.68 4.42 -34.19
CA LEU A 389 -54.59 5.88 -34.42
C LEU A 389 -53.34 6.61 -33.89
N ASP A 390 -52.61 7.45 -34.64
CA ASP A 390 -52.49 7.70 -36.08
C ASP A 390 -51.29 8.65 -36.30
N SER A 391 -50.74 8.64 -37.53
CA SER A 391 -50.02 9.75 -38.23
C SER A 391 -48.47 9.76 -38.34
N LEU A 392 -48.03 9.29 -39.52
CA LEU A 392 -47.24 9.97 -40.57
C LEU A 392 -45.86 10.60 -40.24
N PHE A 393 -44.79 10.03 -40.82
CA PHE A 393 -44.29 10.42 -42.15
C PHE A 393 -43.25 9.43 -42.70
N ALA A 394 -43.41 9.09 -43.97
CA ALA A 394 -42.58 8.16 -44.76
C ALA A 394 -41.32 8.84 -45.32
N PHE A 395 -40.27 8.07 -45.65
CA PHE A 395 -39.80 7.88 -47.03
C PHE A 395 -38.65 6.83 -47.13
N SER A 396 -38.90 5.82 -47.99
CA SER A 396 -38.01 5.05 -48.92
C SER A 396 -36.66 4.49 -48.41
N VAL A 397 -36.41 3.17 -48.32
CA VAL A 397 -36.24 2.14 -49.39
C VAL A 397 -35.14 2.55 -50.40
N THR A 398 -34.02 1.82 -50.60
CA THR A 398 -33.92 0.51 -51.28
C THR A 398 -32.49 -0.10 -51.20
N GLY A 399 -32.40 -1.44 -51.26
CA GLY A 399 -31.27 -2.22 -51.84
C GLY A 399 -30.31 -2.90 -50.83
N ALA A 400 -30.46 -4.19 -50.46
CA ALA A 400 -30.07 -5.43 -51.17
C ALA A 400 -28.56 -5.47 -51.51
N LEU A 401 -27.75 -6.52 -51.31
CA LEU A 401 -27.86 -7.94 -50.95
C LEU A 401 -26.42 -8.42 -50.64
N GLY A 402 -26.17 -9.39 -49.75
CA GLY A 402 -24.79 -9.90 -49.55
C GLY A 402 -24.56 -10.90 -48.41
N LEU A 403 -25.22 -12.06 -48.51
CA LEU A 403 -24.85 -13.41 -48.05
C LEU A 403 -23.60 -13.63 -47.14
N LEU A 404 -23.79 -14.33 -46.00
CA LEU A 404 -23.23 -15.67 -45.68
C LEU A 404 -22.63 -15.86 -44.24
N LEU A 405 -23.11 -16.93 -43.57
CA LEU A 405 -22.54 -17.75 -42.46
C LEU A 405 -22.72 -17.37 -40.96
N LEU A 406 -23.82 -17.90 -40.42
CA LEU A 406 -23.92 -18.84 -39.28
C LEU A 406 -22.69 -19.06 -38.38
N LEU A 407 -22.85 -18.84 -37.06
CA LEU A 407 -23.00 -19.89 -36.03
C LEU A 407 -23.18 -19.26 -34.63
N LYS A 408 -24.25 -19.66 -33.92
CA LYS A 408 -24.53 -19.36 -32.51
C LYS A 408 -23.82 -20.39 -31.61
N PRO A 409 -23.40 -20.04 -30.38
CA PRO A 409 -22.73 -20.97 -29.49
C PRO A 409 -23.69 -21.95 -28.80
N SER A 410 -23.19 -23.17 -28.67
CA SER A 410 -23.83 -24.36 -28.12
C SER A 410 -24.11 -24.30 -26.63
N ALA A 411 -25.27 -24.84 -26.27
CA ALA A 411 -25.72 -25.13 -24.92
C ALA A 411 -24.93 -26.28 -24.28
N ILE A 412 -24.76 -26.21 -22.96
CA ILE A 412 -24.18 -27.26 -22.12
C ILE A 412 -25.21 -28.40 -21.96
N LEU A 413 -24.77 -29.59 -22.33
CA LEU A 413 -25.48 -30.86 -22.19
C LEU A 413 -25.39 -31.34 -20.73
N ILE A 414 -26.52 -31.41 -20.03
CA ILE A 414 -26.62 -32.16 -18.75
C ILE A 414 -27.18 -33.53 -19.08
N VAL A 415 -26.32 -34.55 -19.03
CA VAL A 415 -26.73 -35.96 -19.12
C VAL A 415 -27.36 -36.36 -17.79
N THR A 416 -28.64 -36.71 -17.80
CA THR A 416 -29.31 -37.42 -16.70
C THR A 416 -29.41 -38.89 -17.08
N GLY A 417 -28.82 -39.76 -16.25
CA GLY A 417 -28.95 -41.21 -16.35
C GLY A 417 -29.58 -41.74 -15.08
N SER A 418 -30.76 -42.35 -15.23
CA SER A 418 -31.48 -43.08 -14.19
C SER A 418 -31.43 -44.58 -14.49
N LYS A 419 -31.24 -45.42 -13.45
CA LYS A 419 -32.06 -46.62 -13.23
C LYS A 419 -31.84 -47.26 -11.85
N ALA A 420 -32.98 -47.70 -11.30
CA ALA A 420 -33.29 -48.45 -10.07
C ALA A 420 -32.46 -49.77 -9.89
N ALA A 421 -32.47 -50.51 -8.77
CA ALA A 421 -33.50 -50.78 -7.76
C ALA A 421 -32.93 -51.57 -6.54
N LYS A 422 -33.78 -51.69 -5.49
CA LYS A 422 -33.98 -52.82 -4.54
C LYS A 422 -33.43 -52.76 -3.08
N ASP A 423 -34.43 -52.70 -2.20
CA ASP A 423 -34.76 -53.60 -1.08
C ASP A 423 -34.15 -53.45 0.33
N LEU A 424 -35.10 -53.20 1.24
CA LEU A 424 -35.22 -53.33 2.70
C LEU A 424 -34.54 -54.56 3.36
N GLU A 425 -33.87 -54.34 4.50
CA GLU A 425 -34.33 -54.73 5.86
C GLU A 425 -33.30 -54.37 6.97
N PRO A 426 -33.71 -54.09 8.23
CA PRO A 426 -32.80 -53.83 9.35
C PRO A 426 -32.80 -54.96 10.41
N GLN A 427 -31.64 -55.47 10.78
CA GLN A 427 -31.48 -56.36 11.95
C GLN A 427 -30.86 -55.65 13.14
N ARG A 428 -31.62 -55.66 14.25
CA ARG A 428 -31.21 -55.28 15.60
C ARG A 428 -30.25 -56.33 16.18
N TYR A 429 -29.21 -55.92 16.91
CA TYR A 429 -28.77 -56.72 18.06
C TYR A 429 -28.33 -55.87 19.25
N ARG A 430 -28.62 -56.43 20.43
CA ARG A 430 -28.80 -55.79 21.72
C ARG A 430 -27.56 -56.03 22.60
N ARG A 431 -27.26 -55.03 23.42
CA ARG A 431 -26.35 -55.00 24.58
C ARG A 431 -26.15 -56.32 25.33
N ARG A 432 -24.93 -56.54 25.86
CA ARG A 432 -24.73 -57.01 27.24
C ARG A 432 -23.53 -56.32 27.93
N ARG A 433 -23.76 -56.03 29.22
CA ARG A 433 -22.89 -55.45 30.25
C ARG A 433 -21.98 -56.52 30.86
N SER A 434 -20.82 -56.11 31.38
CA SER A 434 -20.29 -56.57 32.70
C SER A 434 -18.98 -55.86 33.08
N TYR A 435 -18.99 -55.17 34.22
CA TYR A 435 -17.84 -54.88 35.12
C TYR A 435 -17.71 -56.05 36.13
N PRO A 436 -16.77 -56.13 37.12
CA PRO A 436 -15.67 -55.21 37.54
C PRO A 436 -14.31 -55.92 37.89
N LYS A 437 -13.23 -55.16 38.17
CA LYS A 437 -12.42 -55.14 39.43
C LYS A 437 -10.96 -54.71 39.23
N ARG A 438 -10.45 -54.18 40.34
CA ARG A 438 -9.23 -53.40 40.63
C ARG A 438 -8.12 -54.31 41.16
N ILE A 439 -6.85 -54.10 40.76
CA ILE A 439 -5.63 -54.49 41.50
C ILE A 439 -4.54 -53.41 41.24
N GLU A 440 -3.84 -53.02 42.31
CA GLU A 440 -2.68 -52.12 42.36
C GLU A 440 -1.36 -52.90 42.16
N GLY A 441 -0.29 -52.22 41.71
CA GLY A 441 1.09 -52.59 42.07
C GLY A 441 2.10 -52.74 40.92
N GLU A 442 3.12 -51.88 41.00
CA GLU A 442 4.54 -52.09 40.64
C GLU A 442 5.11 -51.81 39.24
N ASP A 443 6.31 -51.23 39.33
CA ASP A 443 7.23 -50.69 38.34
C ASP A 443 7.70 -51.68 37.28
N THR A 444 7.95 -51.20 36.05
CA THR A 444 9.24 -51.41 35.35
C THR A 444 9.30 -50.68 33.99
N GLN A 445 10.53 -50.33 33.62
CA GLN A 445 10.97 -49.60 32.43
C GLN A 445 10.43 -50.11 31.09
N VAL A 446 10.11 -49.21 30.17
CA VAL A 446 10.02 -49.52 28.73
C VAL A 446 10.68 -48.41 27.88
N LYS A 447 11.80 -48.75 27.24
CA LYS A 447 12.25 -48.14 25.98
C LYS A 447 11.21 -48.47 24.89
N SER A 448 10.77 -47.49 24.11
CA SER A 448 10.82 -47.51 22.62
C SER A 448 9.72 -46.72 21.89
N ARG A 449 10.17 -46.10 20.78
CA ARG A 449 9.50 -45.70 19.53
C ARG A 449 8.75 -44.35 19.43
N PRO A 450 8.95 -43.62 18.31
CA PRO A 450 8.40 -42.30 18.09
C PRO A 450 6.88 -42.39 17.85
N ARG A 451 6.11 -41.54 18.54
CA ARG A 451 4.70 -41.34 18.24
C ARG A 451 4.57 -40.63 16.89
N MET A 452 4.25 -41.43 15.88
CA MET A 452 3.63 -40.99 14.63
C MET A 452 2.34 -40.23 14.98
N TYR A 453 2.35 -38.91 14.81
CA TYR A 453 1.13 -38.11 14.85
C TYR A 453 0.28 -38.54 13.66
N ARG A 454 -0.87 -39.17 13.93
CA ARG A 454 -1.95 -39.28 12.95
C ARG A 454 -2.37 -37.85 12.60
N ILE A 455 -2.09 -37.44 11.36
CA ILE A 455 -2.76 -36.33 10.69
C ILE A 455 -4.22 -36.78 10.58
N GLY A 456 -5.05 -36.29 11.50
CA GLY A 456 -6.48 -36.53 11.53
C GLY A 456 -7.18 -35.20 11.25
N ASP A 457 -7.70 -35.11 10.03
CA ASP A 457 -8.78 -34.22 9.60
C ASP A 457 -8.66 -32.74 9.99
N ASP A 458 -7.67 -32.08 9.39
CA ASP A 458 -7.74 -30.64 9.19
C ASP A 458 -8.94 -30.33 8.28
N ASN A 459 -9.94 -29.66 8.85
CA ASN A 459 -10.87 -28.83 8.10
C ASN A 459 -10.04 -27.81 7.31
N PHE A 460 -9.71 -28.14 6.06
CA PHE A 460 -9.18 -27.21 5.07
C PHE A 460 -10.24 -26.13 4.83
N ILE A 461 -10.20 -25.07 5.63
CA ILE A 461 -10.93 -23.84 5.37
C ILE A 461 -10.25 -23.23 4.15
N GLY A 462 -10.87 -23.38 2.97
CA GLY A 462 -10.41 -22.74 1.75
C GLY A 462 -10.20 -21.25 1.99
N VAL A 463 -8.96 -20.80 1.90
CA VAL A 463 -8.62 -19.38 1.95
C VAL A 463 -9.14 -18.75 0.67
N ILE A 464 -9.97 -17.71 0.78
CA ILE A 464 -10.35 -16.87 -0.35
C ILE A 464 -9.10 -16.04 -0.69
N SER A 465 -8.38 -16.40 -1.74
CA SER A 465 -7.16 -15.73 -2.18
C SER A 465 -7.38 -14.94 -3.48
N SER A 466 -8.45 -14.15 -3.53
CA SER A 466 -8.78 -13.34 -4.69
C SER A 466 -8.46 -11.87 -4.46
N ILE A 467 -7.84 -11.23 -5.45
CA ILE A 467 -7.78 -9.78 -5.49
C ILE A 467 -9.07 -9.27 -6.11
N ILE A 468 -9.90 -8.62 -5.30
CA ILE A 468 -11.27 -8.16 -5.66
C ILE A 468 -11.42 -6.64 -5.65
N VAL A 469 -10.28 -5.93 -5.65
CA VAL A 469 -10.19 -4.48 -5.88
C VAL A 469 -9.70 -4.23 -7.32
N CYS A 470 -9.97 -3.05 -7.88
CA CYS A 470 -9.42 -2.66 -9.18
C CYS A 470 -8.12 -1.87 -9.00
N PHE A 471 -7.11 -2.13 -9.83
CA PHE A 471 -5.88 -1.34 -9.85
C PHE A 471 -6.08 -0.07 -10.69
N ILE A 472 -5.69 1.09 -10.16
CA ILE A 472 -5.70 2.36 -10.89
C ILE A 472 -4.33 2.99 -10.75
N ALA A 473 -3.69 3.26 -11.88
CA ALA A 473 -2.36 3.83 -11.91
C ALA A 473 -2.26 5.02 -12.86
N SER A 474 -1.18 5.76 -12.70
CA SER A 474 -0.77 6.88 -13.52
C SER A 474 0.63 6.64 -14.04
N VAL A 475 0.85 6.92 -15.32
CA VAL A 475 2.17 6.81 -15.97
C VAL A 475 2.43 8.10 -16.75
N PRO A 476 3.61 8.74 -16.62
CA PRO A 476 3.95 9.95 -17.35
C PRO A 476 3.91 9.72 -18.87
N SER A 477 2.98 10.39 -19.56
CA SER A 477 2.84 10.35 -21.03
C SER A 477 1.69 11.26 -21.49
N THR A 478 1.47 11.33 -22.80
CA THR A 478 0.17 11.71 -23.38
C THR A 478 -0.54 10.46 -23.91
N HIS A 479 -1.51 9.95 -23.15
CA HIS A 479 -2.23 8.73 -23.51
C HIS A 479 -3.34 9.01 -24.52
N ARG A 480 -3.43 8.20 -25.57
CA ARG A 480 -4.39 8.36 -26.68
C ARG A 480 -4.91 6.99 -27.12
N GLY A 481 -6.02 6.98 -27.86
CA GLY A 481 -6.57 5.76 -28.44
C GLY A 481 -6.84 4.70 -27.36
N PRO A 482 -6.41 3.44 -27.55
CA PRO A 482 -6.64 2.37 -26.57
C PRO A 482 -6.06 2.62 -25.18
N GLU A 483 -5.04 3.46 -25.04
CA GLU A 483 -4.42 3.80 -23.75
C GLU A 483 -5.18 4.88 -22.97
N PHE A 484 -6.12 5.58 -23.63
CA PHE A 484 -6.80 6.74 -23.08
C PHE A 484 -7.56 6.45 -21.78
N GLU A 485 -8.15 5.26 -21.66
CA GLU A 485 -8.91 4.84 -20.47
C GLU A 485 -8.14 3.89 -19.55
N LYS A 486 -6.84 3.70 -19.76
CA LYS A 486 -6.02 2.78 -18.96
C LYS A 486 -5.34 3.45 -17.77
N TRP A 487 -5.37 4.78 -17.70
CA TRP A 487 -4.61 5.55 -16.71
C TRP A 487 -5.43 6.69 -16.08
N GLY A 488 -5.00 7.11 -14.88
CA GLY A 488 -5.48 8.31 -14.22
C GLY A 488 -7.00 8.36 -14.02
N HIS A 489 -7.57 9.56 -14.13
CA HIS A 489 -8.99 9.76 -13.84
C HIS A 489 -9.90 9.11 -14.90
N ARG A 490 -9.36 8.81 -16.09
CA ARG A 490 -10.10 8.11 -17.15
C ARG A 490 -10.23 6.61 -16.89
N ARG A 491 -9.23 5.96 -16.30
CA ARG A 491 -9.39 4.58 -15.80
C ARG A 491 -10.44 4.50 -14.71
N LEU A 492 -10.40 5.44 -13.76
CA LEU A 492 -11.45 5.56 -12.75
C LEU A 492 -12.83 5.71 -13.41
N ALA A 493 -13.00 6.67 -14.32
CA ALA A 493 -14.25 6.89 -15.04
C ALA A 493 -14.79 5.63 -15.73
N SER A 494 -13.92 4.89 -16.43
CA SER A 494 -14.27 3.67 -17.16
C SER A 494 -14.77 2.57 -16.21
N LEU A 495 -14.06 2.36 -15.09
CA LEU A 495 -14.45 1.39 -14.06
C LEU A 495 -15.77 1.77 -13.38
N LEU A 496 -15.95 3.04 -13.00
CA LEU A 496 -17.18 3.52 -12.38
C LEU A 496 -18.38 3.38 -13.32
N LYS A 497 -18.22 3.73 -14.60
CA LYS A 497 -19.26 3.55 -15.63
C LYS A 497 -19.63 2.08 -15.83
N LYS A 498 -18.69 1.15 -15.67
CA LYS A 498 -18.92 -0.29 -15.81
C LYS A 498 -19.58 -0.92 -14.58
N HIS A 499 -19.31 -0.41 -13.38
CA HIS A 499 -19.60 -1.15 -12.14
C HIS A 499 -20.49 -0.45 -11.11
N VAL A 500 -20.58 0.88 -11.10
CA VAL A 500 -21.40 1.61 -10.11
C VAL A 500 -22.81 1.80 -10.62
N THR A 501 -23.82 1.33 -9.90
CA THR A 501 -25.24 1.34 -10.30
C THR A 501 -26.07 2.24 -9.37
N ALA A 502 -27.39 2.33 -9.61
CA ALA A 502 -28.32 2.98 -8.68
C ALA A 502 -28.26 2.31 -7.28
N PRO A 503 -28.49 3.05 -6.18
CA PRO A 503 -29.24 4.31 -6.05
C PRO A 503 -28.41 5.60 -6.17
N VAL A 504 -27.16 5.53 -6.64
CA VAL A 504 -26.25 6.70 -6.66
C VAL A 504 -26.74 7.79 -7.61
N ASP A 505 -26.96 9.00 -7.07
CA ASP A 505 -27.38 10.18 -7.81
C ASP A 505 -26.50 11.42 -7.49
N SER A 506 -26.92 12.59 -7.95
CA SER A 506 -26.18 13.85 -7.78
C SER A 506 -26.20 14.42 -6.36
N SER A 507 -27.08 13.95 -5.48
CA SER A 507 -27.07 14.33 -4.06
C SER A 507 -25.92 13.69 -3.29
N TRP A 508 -25.33 12.61 -3.82
CA TRP A 508 -24.17 11.94 -3.24
C TRP A 508 -22.92 12.77 -3.51
N ASN A 509 -22.17 13.10 -2.46
CA ASN A 509 -21.00 13.97 -2.54
C ASN A 509 -19.77 13.19 -3.01
N ILE A 510 -18.98 13.78 -3.90
CA ILE A 510 -17.58 13.34 -4.13
C ILE A 510 -16.73 13.94 -3.01
N LEU A 511 -16.03 13.09 -2.28
CA LEU A 511 -15.06 13.48 -1.27
C LEU A 511 -13.66 13.19 -1.80
N ALA A 512 -12.80 14.20 -1.78
CA ALA A 512 -11.36 14.03 -1.99
C ALA A 512 -10.64 14.36 -0.69
N GLN A 513 -9.74 13.49 -0.24
CA GLN A 513 -8.83 13.77 0.86
C GLN A 513 -7.42 13.60 0.33
N CYS A 514 -6.56 14.59 0.55
CA CYS A 514 -5.20 14.56 0.03
C CYS A 514 -4.23 15.35 0.92
N SER A 515 -2.93 15.16 0.68
CA SER A 515 -1.87 15.81 1.46
C SER A 515 -1.19 16.94 0.69
N SER A 516 -1.42 17.08 -0.61
CA SER A 516 -0.90 18.17 -1.44
C SER A 516 -1.91 18.56 -2.51
N ILE A 517 -1.84 19.83 -2.93
CA ILE A 517 -2.73 20.44 -3.92
C ILE A 517 -1.88 21.05 -5.03
N GLY A 518 -2.13 20.62 -6.27
CA GLY A 518 -1.50 21.19 -7.47
C GLY A 518 -2.20 22.47 -7.94
N SER A 519 -1.71 23.06 -9.03
CA SER A 519 -2.42 24.15 -9.70
C SER A 519 -3.66 23.61 -10.42
N LEU A 520 -4.85 23.99 -9.96
CA LEU A 520 -6.14 23.47 -10.44
C LEU A 520 -6.71 24.31 -11.59
N GLY A 521 -6.32 25.58 -11.68
CA GLY A 521 -6.81 26.52 -12.69
C GLY A 521 -7.41 27.79 -12.05
N PRO A 522 -7.74 28.79 -12.88
CA PRO A 522 -8.25 30.07 -12.40
C PRO A 522 -9.64 29.99 -11.78
N GLU A 523 -10.42 28.96 -12.12
CA GLU A 523 -11.79 28.72 -11.65
C GLU A 523 -12.05 27.21 -11.45
N PRO A 524 -13.07 26.81 -10.66
CA PRO A 524 -13.33 25.40 -10.35
C PRO A 524 -13.53 24.53 -11.59
N GLU A 525 -14.27 25.03 -12.58
CA GLU A 525 -14.67 24.33 -13.81
C GLU A 525 -13.48 24.08 -14.76
N ALA A 526 -12.37 24.80 -14.58
CA ALA A 526 -11.18 24.65 -15.44
C ALA A 526 -10.61 23.23 -15.43
N TRP A 527 -10.74 22.51 -14.31
CA TRP A 527 -10.29 21.12 -14.21
C TRP A 527 -11.00 20.31 -13.10
N MET A 528 -10.99 20.81 -11.85
CA MET A 528 -11.49 20.04 -10.70
C MET A 528 -12.99 19.76 -10.78
N CYS A 529 -13.81 20.80 -10.94
CA CYS A 529 -15.26 20.68 -11.08
C CYS A 529 -15.70 20.44 -12.54
N GLY A 530 -14.80 20.58 -13.51
CA GLY A 530 -15.05 20.21 -14.90
C GLY A 530 -14.72 18.74 -15.17
N GLU A 531 -13.47 18.49 -15.56
CA GLU A 531 -12.96 17.21 -16.04
C GLU A 531 -12.92 16.11 -14.96
N LEU A 532 -12.32 16.42 -13.80
CA LEU A 532 -12.11 15.43 -12.74
C LEU A 532 -13.45 15.01 -12.11
N ARG A 533 -14.29 15.98 -11.73
CA ARG A 533 -15.64 15.73 -11.20
C ARG A 533 -16.47 14.90 -12.17
N SER A 534 -16.46 15.21 -13.46
CA SER A 534 -17.21 14.44 -14.47
C SER A 534 -16.75 12.97 -14.56
N SER A 535 -15.46 12.72 -14.30
CA SER A 535 -14.89 11.37 -14.28
C SER A 535 -15.26 10.61 -13.00
N MET A 536 -15.23 11.28 -11.84
CA MET A 536 -15.65 10.73 -10.55
C MET A 536 -17.19 10.63 -10.41
N ALA A 537 -17.94 11.27 -11.30
CA ALA A 537 -19.40 11.24 -11.30
C ALA A 537 -20.02 10.05 -12.07
N GLN A 538 -19.20 9.29 -12.81
CA GLN A 538 -19.67 8.21 -13.68
C GLN A 538 -20.41 7.11 -12.91
N ARG A 539 -21.38 6.50 -13.58
CA ARG A 539 -22.14 5.33 -13.13
C ARG A 539 -22.75 4.62 -14.35
N ALA A 540 -23.05 3.34 -14.20
CA ALA A 540 -23.70 2.51 -15.20
C ALA A 540 -25.10 3.02 -15.54
N GLY A 541 -25.47 2.94 -16.82
CA GLY A 541 -26.79 3.34 -17.33
C GLY A 541 -27.05 4.86 -17.36
N ALA A 542 -26.07 5.70 -16.99
CA ALA A 542 -26.21 7.14 -16.94
C ALA A 542 -25.56 7.84 -18.15
N SER A 543 -26.30 8.72 -18.83
CA SER A 543 -25.72 9.74 -19.70
C SER A 543 -25.43 11.01 -18.89
N ILE A 544 -24.19 11.49 -18.92
CA ILE A 544 -23.76 12.71 -18.18
C ILE A 544 -24.45 13.97 -18.71
N ALA A 545 -24.80 14.02 -20.00
CA ALA A 545 -25.33 15.21 -20.67
C ALA A 545 -26.67 15.70 -20.08
N LEU A 546 -27.35 14.87 -19.29
CA LEU A 546 -28.67 15.14 -18.70
C LEU A 546 -28.66 15.15 -17.16
N GLN A 547 -27.49 15.10 -16.51
CA GLN A 547 -27.40 14.93 -15.05
C GLN A 547 -26.78 16.15 -14.36
N SER A 548 -27.41 16.58 -13.27
CA SER A 548 -26.74 17.44 -12.30
C SER A 548 -25.51 16.71 -11.77
N LEU A 549 -24.36 17.39 -11.72
CA LEU A 549 -23.14 16.80 -11.19
C LEU A 549 -23.13 16.89 -9.66
N PRO A 550 -22.56 15.89 -8.97
CA PRO A 550 -22.46 15.90 -7.51
C PRO A 550 -21.63 17.06 -6.97
N HIS A 551 -21.87 17.38 -5.71
CA HIS A 551 -21.02 18.32 -4.99
C HIS A 551 -19.64 17.68 -4.76
N PHE A 552 -18.59 18.49 -4.93
CA PHE A 552 -17.20 18.09 -4.70
C PHE A 552 -16.75 18.71 -3.37
N LYS A 553 -16.23 17.92 -2.45
CA LYS A 553 -15.74 18.38 -1.13
C LYS A 553 -14.31 17.89 -0.95
N VAL A 554 -13.45 18.73 -0.36
CA VAL A 554 -12.05 18.40 -0.15
C VAL A 554 -11.69 18.44 1.32
N ILE A 555 -11.14 17.36 1.84
CA ILE A 555 -10.54 17.30 3.18
C ILE A 555 -9.05 17.63 3.02
N TYR A 556 -8.63 18.74 3.63
CA TYR A 556 -7.25 19.17 3.68
C TYR A 556 -7.01 19.86 5.03
N PRO A 557 -5.89 19.61 5.73
CA PRO A 557 -5.66 20.19 7.05
C PRO A 557 -5.63 21.73 7.04
N SER A 558 -6.35 22.35 7.97
CA SER A 558 -6.23 23.77 8.25
C SER A 558 -4.92 24.07 8.99
N PHE A 559 -4.54 25.35 9.06
CA PHE A 559 -3.42 25.77 9.92
C PHE A 559 -3.62 25.28 11.36
N ARG A 560 -4.86 25.38 11.87
CA ARG A 560 -5.21 24.92 13.21
C ARG A 560 -5.05 23.41 13.37
N ASN A 561 -5.49 22.60 12.39
CA ASN A 561 -5.29 21.15 12.43
C ASN A 561 -3.80 20.79 12.58
N VAL A 562 -2.93 21.48 11.85
CA VAL A 562 -1.48 21.23 11.93
C VAL A 562 -0.89 21.74 13.23
N ALA A 563 -1.18 22.99 13.62
CA ALA A 563 -0.65 23.60 14.84
C ALA A 563 -1.03 22.83 16.12
N SER A 564 -2.18 22.16 16.11
CA SER A 564 -2.67 21.30 17.21
C SER A 564 -2.36 19.80 17.03
N SER A 565 -1.59 19.43 16.01
CA SER A 565 -1.20 18.03 15.78
C SER A 565 -0.15 17.55 16.78
N ILE A 566 0.04 16.23 16.87
CA ILE A 566 1.05 15.59 17.75
C ILE A 566 2.46 16.18 17.51
N ASP A 567 2.78 16.48 16.26
CA ASP A 567 4.09 17.02 15.86
C ASP A 567 4.08 18.57 15.78
N GLY A 568 3.00 19.23 16.20
CA GLY A 568 2.81 20.68 16.04
C GLY A 568 2.98 21.12 14.58
N LEU A 569 3.63 22.27 14.36
CA LEU A 569 3.88 22.78 13.01
C LEU A 569 4.68 21.80 12.13
N LEU A 570 5.56 20.99 12.71
CA LEU A 570 6.35 20.00 11.96
C LEU A 570 5.48 18.90 11.33
N GLY A 571 4.28 18.66 11.87
CA GLY A 571 3.28 17.78 11.26
C GLY A 571 2.90 18.21 9.84
N GLY A 572 3.02 19.50 9.53
CA GLY A 572 2.78 20.06 8.21
C GLY A 572 3.88 19.78 7.18
N GLY A 573 5.01 19.18 7.58
CA GLY A 573 6.08 18.77 6.66
C GLY A 573 5.65 17.73 5.62
N CYS A 574 4.55 17.00 5.87
CA CYS A 574 3.96 16.06 4.90
C CYS A 574 2.91 16.69 3.98
N LEU A 575 2.69 18.00 4.10
CA LEU A 575 1.60 18.71 3.44
C LEU A 575 2.12 19.76 2.43
N PRO A 576 2.73 19.35 1.29
CA PRO A 576 3.39 20.28 0.39
C PRO A 576 2.38 21.03 -0.50
N TYR A 577 1.64 21.97 0.07
CA TYR A 577 0.85 22.97 -0.65
C TYR A 577 1.47 24.34 -0.43
N SER A 578 1.82 25.05 -1.50
CA SER A 578 2.47 26.37 -1.37
C SER A 578 1.47 27.52 -1.42
N MET A 579 1.78 28.59 -0.69
CA MET A 579 1.07 29.86 -0.74
C MET A 579 1.01 30.39 -2.18
N LYS A 580 2.11 30.27 -2.93
CA LYS A 580 2.17 30.66 -4.36
C LYS A 580 1.12 29.95 -5.21
N THR A 581 0.90 28.65 -4.99
CA THR A 581 -0.15 27.92 -5.69
C THR A 581 -1.52 28.34 -5.17
N HIS A 582 -1.69 28.48 -3.85
CA HIS A 582 -2.95 28.86 -3.23
C HIS A 582 -3.51 30.19 -3.72
N THR A 583 -2.68 31.24 -3.74
CA THR A 583 -3.10 32.58 -4.18
C THR A 583 -3.65 32.61 -5.61
N LYS A 584 -3.18 31.71 -6.49
CA LYS A 584 -3.68 31.60 -7.88
C LYS A 584 -5.05 30.93 -8.00
N GLN A 585 -5.56 30.34 -6.92
CA GLN A 585 -6.81 29.58 -6.89
C GLN A 585 -7.54 29.76 -5.54
N ALA A 586 -7.63 31.00 -5.04
CA ALA A 586 -8.25 31.29 -3.75
C ALA A 586 -9.72 30.82 -3.65
N TRP A 587 -10.41 30.65 -4.79
CA TRP A 587 -11.74 30.02 -4.86
C TRP A 587 -11.78 28.64 -4.20
N PHE A 588 -10.65 27.93 -4.16
CA PHE A 588 -10.52 26.57 -3.65
C PHE A 588 -10.87 26.45 -2.17
N THR A 589 -10.64 27.49 -1.37
CA THR A 589 -10.95 27.48 0.08
C THR A 589 -12.42 27.14 0.36
N LYS A 590 -13.35 27.50 -0.54
CA LYS A 590 -14.79 27.21 -0.40
C LYS A 590 -15.12 25.71 -0.44
N TYR A 591 -14.20 24.89 -0.92
CA TYR A 591 -14.36 23.43 -1.03
C TYR A 591 -13.72 22.69 0.15
N LEU A 592 -12.97 23.40 1.01
CA LEU A 592 -12.16 22.81 2.06
C LEU A 592 -12.96 22.48 3.33
N HIS A 593 -12.62 21.31 3.88
CA HIS A 593 -13.14 20.76 5.12
C HIS A 593 -11.95 20.32 5.98
N GLU A 594 -12.08 20.47 7.29
CA GLU A 594 -11.03 20.15 8.25
C GLU A 594 -10.71 18.66 8.27
N TRP A 595 -9.47 18.33 8.60
CA TRP A 595 -9.09 16.95 8.92
C TRP A 595 -9.69 16.55 10.26
N LYS A 596 -10.46 15.46 10.27
CA LYS A 596 -11.02 14.88 11.49
C LYS A 596 -11.14 13.36 11.34
N SER A 597 -10.59 12.64 12.31
CA SER A 597 -10.59 11.18 12.36
C SER A 597 -10.69 10.71 13.82
N SER A 598 -11.69 11.24 14.54
CA SER A 598 -11.85 10.96 15.97
C SER A 598 -12.30 9.52 16.20
N LYS A 599 -13.14 8.96 15.32
CA LYS A 599 -13.58 7.55 15.40
C LYS A 599 -12.44 6.56 15.22
N ARG A 600 -11.32 7.00 14.65
CA ARG A 600 -10.10 6.19 14.41
C ARG A 600 -8.90 6.73 15.17
N HIS A 601 -9.10 7.60 16.17
CA HIS A 601 -8.05 8.12 17.05
C HIS A 601 -6.88 8.80 16.31
N ARG A 602 -7.17 9.52 15.21
CA ARG A 602 -6.18 10.05 14.26
C ARG A 602 -6.35 11.54 13.92
N SER A 603 -7.23 12.27 14.60
CA SER A 603 -7.45 13.70 14.34
C SER A 603 -6.17 14.55 14.52
N GLU A 604 -5.29 14.16 15.44
CA GLU A 604 -4.02 14.86 15.71
C GLU A 604 -2.82 14.28 14.92
N ALA A 605 -3.05 13.23 14.11
CA ALA A 605 -2.04 12.61 13.25
C ALA A 605 -2.25 13.08 11.80
N MET A 606 -1.38 13.98 11.32
CA MET A 606 -1.58 14.65 10.03
C MET A 606 -1.70 13.65 8.87
N PRO A 607 -2.68 13.85 7.96
CA PRO A 607 -2.96 12.90 6.91
C PRO A 607 -1.93 13.01 5.78
N HIS A 608 -1.15 11.95 5.61
CA HIS A 608 -0.38 11.71 4.39
C HIS A 608 -1.05 10.66 3.49
N ILE A 609 -2.13 10.03 3.95
CA ILE A 609 -3.07 9.27 3.12
C ILE A 609 -3.71 10.15 2.03
N LYS A 610 -4.08 9.54 0.89
CA LYS A 610 -4.92 10.17 -0.14
C LYS A 610 -6.04 9.23 -0.50
N THR A 611 -7.27 9.74 -0.47
CA THR A 611 -8.47 8.96 -0.76
C THR A 611 -9.49 9.74 -1.56
N TYR A 612 -10.27 9.04 -2.37
CA TYR A 612 -11.39 9.60 -3.10
C TYR A 612 -12.61 8.69 -2.88
N ALA A 613 -13.78 9.28 -2.72
CA ALA A 613 -14.98 8.54 -2.35
C ALA A 613 -16.24 9.19 -2.92
N ARG A 614 -17.31 8.40 -3.06
CA ARG A 614 -18.66 8.91 -3.36
C ARG A 614 -19.63 8.49 -2.27
N VAL A 615 -20.05 9.46 -1.45
CA VAL A 615 -20.76 9.24 -0.19
C VAL A 615 -22.18 9.81 -0.28
N SER A 616 -23.15 9.11 0.28
CA SER A 616 -24.54 9.58 0.36
C SER A 616 -24.67 10.91 1.10
N SER A 617 -25.73 11.66 0.83
CA SER A 617 -25.98 12.96 1.46
C SER A 617 -26.05 12.89 2.99
N ASN A 618 -26.57 11.78 3.53
CA ASN A 618 -26.65 11.50 4.97
C ASN A 618 -25.35 10.92 5.58
N GLY A 619 -24.33 10.61 4.78
CA GLY A 619 -23.06 10.09 5.27
C GLY A 619 -23.07 8.64 5.77
N GLN A 620 -24.11 7.87 5.46
CA GLN A 620 -24.28 6.48 5.94
C GLN A 620 -23.88 5.42 4.90
N GLN A 621 -23.75 5.81 3.63
CA GLN A 621 -23.52 4.88 2.53
C GLN A 621 -22.41 5.38 1.60
N LEU A 622 -21.71 4.45 0.97
CA LEU A 622 -20.56 4.71 0.12
C LEU A 622 -20.68 3.90 -1.17
N ALA A 623 -20.69 4.57 -2.31
CA ALA A 623 -20.81 3.93 -3.62
C ALA A 623 -19.49 3.30 -4.09
N TRP A 624 -18.37 3.95 -3.76
CA TRP A 624 -17.03 3.48 -4.06
C TRP A 624 -16.01 4.25 -3.23
N PHE A 625 -14.85 3.62 -3.00
CA PHE A 625 -13.73 4.21 -2.28
C PHE A 625 -12.44 3.94 -3.04
N HIS A 626 -11.53 4.90 -3.10
CA HIS A 626 -10.25 4.77 -3.76
C HIS A 626 -9.13 5.20 -2.82
N LEU A 627 -8.17 4.32 -2.56
CA LEU A 627 -6.92 4.59 -1.85
C LEU A 627 -5.80 4.73 -2.88
N THR A 628 -5.00 5.79 -2.82
CA THR A 628 -3.99 6.07 -3.86
C THR A 628 -2.82 6.90 -3.35
N SER A 629 -1.73 6.93 -4.12
CA SER A 629 -0.66 7.92 -3.95
C SER A 629 -1.01 9.29 -4.57
N ALA A 630 -1.98 9.33 -5.49
CA ALA A 630 -2.32 10.52 -6.26
C ALA A 630 -2.93 11.63 -5.40
N ASN A 631 -2.21 12.75 -5.29
CA ASN A 631 -2.73 14.01 -4.73
C ASN A 631 -3.69 14.71 -5.72
N LEU A 632 -4.42 15.73 -5.25
CA LEU A 632 -5.32 16.52 -6.10
C LEU A 632 -4.50 17.43 -7.04
N SER A 633 -4.06 16.88 -8.16
CA SER A 633 -3.25 17.56 -9.17
C SER A 633 -3.44 17.00 -10.57
N LYS A 634 -3.28 17.86 -11.58
CA LYS A 634 -3.21 17.47 -13.00
C LYS A 634 -2.04 16.53 -13.30
N ALA A 635 -0.93 16.67 -12.57
CA ALA A 635 0.26 15.84 -12.74
C ALA A 635 -0.02 14.35 -12.45
N ALA A 636 -0.76 14.11 -11.37
CA ALA A 636 -1.11 12.78 -10.88
C ALA A 636 -2.32 12.19 -11.62
N TRP A 637 -3.40 12.96 -11.78
CA TRP A 637 -4.66 12.44 -12.33
C TRP A 637 -4.78 12.55 -13.86
N GLY A 638 -4.07 13.50 -14.46
CA GLY A 638 -4.11 13.81 -15.89
C GLY A 638 -4.92 15.07 -16.22
N ASN A 639 -4.65 15.61 -17.41
CA ASN A 639 -5.35 16.76 -17.99
C ASN A 639 -5.64 16.51 -19.47
N LEU A 640 -6.86 16.74 -19.93
CA LEU A 640 -7.22 16.57 -21.34
C LEU A 640 -6.60 17.68 -22.19
N ASN A 641 -5.77 17.27 -23.15
CA ASN A 641 -5.28 18.14 -24.21
C ASN A 641 -6.27 18.08 -25.39
N LYS A 642 -7.02 19.16 -25.60
CA LYS A 642 -7.83 19.33 -26.82
C LYS A 642 -6.89 19.59 -28.01
N VAL A 643 -7.10 18.88 -29.12
CA VAL A 643 -6.44 19.19 -30.39
C VAL A 643 -7.04 20.49 -30.91
N LYS A 644 -6.23 21.54 -31.13
CA LYS A 644 -6.70 22.79 -31.74
C LYS A 644 -7.20 22.51 -33.16
N GLY A 645 -8.41 22.96 -33.51
CA GLY A 645 -8.89 23.01 -34.91
C GLY A 645 -9.82 21.90 -35.40
N ARG A 646 -10.33 20.97 -34.56
CA ARG A 646 -11.42 20.05 -34.95
C ARG A 646 -12.71 20.32 -34.17
N PRO A 647 -13.87 20.50 -34.83
CA PRO A 647 -15.17 20.59 -34.15
C PRO A 647 -15.46 19.31 -33.38
N SER A 648 -15.92 19.46 -32.14
CA SER A 648 -16.22 18.38 -31.22
C SER A 648 -17.55 17.69 -31.57
N THR A 649 -17.51 16.64 -32.38
CA THR A 649 -18.63 15.70 -32.50
C THR A 649 -18.37 14.38 -31.77
N ASP A 650 -17.11 14.06 -31.46
CA ASP A 650 -16.73 12.95 -30.56
C ASP A 650 -15.58 13.38 -29.63
N ALA A 651 -15.89 13.66 -28.36
CA ALA A 651 -14.90 14.08 -27.36
C ALA A 651 -13.80 13.02 -27.06
N SER A 652 -14.01 11.78 -27.50
CA SER A 652 -13.05 10.66 -27.41
C SER A 652 -12.15 10.52 -28.66
N ALA A 653 -12.57 11.04 -29.82
CA ALA A 653 -11.85 10.90 -31.08
C ALA A 653 -10.78 11.99 -31.24
N GLY A 654 -9.67 11.83 -30.51
CA GLY A 654 -8.45 12.63 -30.71
C GLY A 654 -7.94 13.41 -29.49
N ALA A 655 -8.67 13.43 -28.37
CA ALA A 655 -8.17 13.99 -27.12
C ALA A 655 -7.02 13.14 -26.55
N GLY A 656 -5.98 13.79 -26.04
CA GLY A 656 -4.89 13.12 -25.31
C GLY A 656 -5.00 13.39 -23.82
N LEU A 657 -4.85 12.36 -22.98
CA LEU A 657 -4.74 12.52 -21.53
C LEU A 657 -3.27 12.73 -21.16
N TYR A 658 -2.91 13.98 -20.83
CA TYR A 658 -1.54 14.32 -20.44
C TYR A 658 -1.31 14.12 -18.95
N MET A 659 -0.31 13.32 -18.60
CA MET A 659 0.04 12.96 -17.23
C MET A 659 1.55 13.12 -17.01
N MET A 660 1.95 13.50 -15.81
CA MET A 660 3.35 13.79 -15.51
C MET A 660 3.99 12.87 -14.47
N SER A 661 3.18 12.21 -13.62
CA SER A 661 3.66 11.45 -12.48
C SER A 661 3.33 9.96 -12.55
N TYR A 662 4.15 9.14 -11.88
CA TYR A 662 3.82 7.75 -11.58
C TYR A 662 3.01 7.69 -10.29
N GLU A 663 1.81 7.12 -10.35
CA GLU A 663 0.93 6.91 -9.20
C GLU A 663 0.36 5.49 -9.22
N ALA A 664 0.01 4.96 -8.05
CA ALA A 664 -0.70 3.70 -7.93
C ALA A 664 -1.73 3.77 -6.81
N GLY A 665 -2.84 3.07 -7.01
CA GLY A 665 -3.95 3.01 -6.07
C GLY A 665 -4.86 1.82 -6.35
N VAL A 666 -5.77 1.58 -5.40
CA VAL A 666 -6.79 0.54 -5.50
C VAL A 666 -8.19 1.13 -5.31
N LEU A 667 -9.13 0.70 -6.15
CA LEU A 667 -10.53 1.08 -6.10
C LEU A 667 -11.35 -0.07 -5.52
N PHE A 668 -12.10 0.25 -4.49
CA PHE A 668 -13.05 -0.62 -3.80
C PHE A 668 -14.44 -0.38 -4.37
N LEU A 669 -15.03 -1.45 -4.90
CA LEU A 669 -16.38 -1.45 -5.45
C LEU A 669 -17.25 -2.47 -4.69
N PRO A 670 -18.43 -2.07 -4.18
CA PRO A 670 -19.30 -2.95 -3.39
C PRO A 670 -19.60 -4.29 -4.05
N LYS A 671 -19.84 -4.27 -5.37
CA LYS A 671 -20.17 -5.45 -6.16
C LYS A 671 -19.17 -6.59 -6.01
N PHE A 672 -17.89 -6.28 -5.91
CA PHE A 672 -16.83 -7.30 -5.85
C PHE A 672 -16.50 -7.73 -4.42
N LEU A 673 -16.67 -6.83 -3.45
CA LEU A 673 -16.21 -7.03 -2.06
C LEU A 673 -17.29 -7.58 -1.14
N VAL A 674 -18.54 -7.17 -1.36
CA VAL A 674 -19.67 -7.51 -0.48
C VAL A 674 -20.91 -7.97 -1.25
N ASN A 675 -20.81 -8.11 -2.58
CA ASN A 675 -21.93 -8.48 -3.46
C ASN A 675 -23.18 -7.58 -3.28
N ASP A 676 -22.94 -6.28 -3.10
CA ASP A 676 -23.96 -5.24 -2.95
C ASP A 676 -23.69 -4.11 -3.97
N ASN A 677 -24.60 -3.15 -4.11
CA ASN A 677 -24.41 -1.92 -4.88
C ASN A 677 -23.79 -0.79 -4.05
N ILE A 678 -23.80 -0.89 -2.72
CA ILE A 678 -23.28 0.12 -1.79
C ILE A 678 -22.49 -0.52 -0.64
N PHE A 679 -21.57 0.24 -0.04
CA PHE A 679 -21.03 -0.08 1.28
C PHE A 679 -21.82 0.67 2.37
N HIS A 680 -21.97 0.02 3.52
CA HIS A 680 -22.52 0.64 4.72
C HIS A 680 -21.41 1.26 5.57
N LEU A 681 -21.67 2.44 6.12
CA LEU A 681 -20.78 3.18 7.02
C LEU A 681 -21.29 3.21 8.46
N ASP A 682 -22.51 2.75 8.69
CA ASP A 682 -23.13 2.64 10.00
C ASP A 682 -23.86 1.31 10.18
N GLU A 683 -24.09 0.95 11.44
CA GLU A 683 -24.84 -0.25 11.80
C GLU A 683 -26.33 -0.03 11.54
N SER A 684 -26.74 -0.14 10.28
CA SER A 684 -28.15 -0.31 9.96
C SER A 684 -28.61 -1.68 10.49
N ARG A 685 -29.63 -1.68 11.37
CA ARG A 685 -30.14 -2.89 12.06
C ARG A 685 -30.46 -4.00 11.04
N GLY A 686 -29.65 -5.06 11.00
CA GLY A 686 -29.96 -6.31 10.28
C GLY A 686 -29.08 -6.66 9.08
N SER A 687 -28.10 -5.86 8.68
CA SER A 687 -27.14 -6.25 7.63
C SER A 687 -26.01 -7.10 8.20
N SER A 688 -25.79 -8.30 7.64
CA SER A 688 -24.64 -9.15 7.96
C SER A 688 -23.34 -8.70 7.28
N THR A 689 -23.40 -7.63 6.47
CA THR A 689 -22.27 -7.11 5.70
C THR A 689 -21.33 -6.28 6.59
N PRO A 690 -20.01 -6.56 6.61
CA PRO A 690 -19.05 -5.75 7.35
C PRO A 690 -19.09 -4.27 6.95
N LEU A 691 -18.94 -3.36 7.92
CA LEU A 691 -18.88 -1.92 7.65
C LEU A 691 -17.58 -1.54 6.95
N PHE A 692 -17.66 -0.59 6.02
CA PHE A 692 -16.47 -0.08 5.37
C PHE A 692 -15.67 0.84 6.31
N PRO A 693 -14.37 0.57 6.55
CA PRO A 693 -13.60 1.25 7.58
C PRO A 693 -13.03 2.60 7.09
N LEU A 694 -13.91 3.59 6.92
CA LEU A 694 -13.54 4.93 6.45
C LEU A 694 -12.46 5.56 7.37
N PRO A 695 -11.45 6.26 6.81
CA PRO A 695 -10.32 6.77 7.60
C PRO A 695 -10.55 8.15 8.24
N TYR A 696 -11.69 8.77 8.01
CA TYR A 696 -12.08 10.08 8.55
C TYR A 696 -13.55 10.09 8.94
N ASP A 697 -13.93 11.08 9.73
CA ASP A 697 -15.27 11.21 10.25
C ASP A 697 -16.25 11.79 9.22
N LEU A 698 -17.51 11.38 9.32
CA LEU A 698 -18.65 11.98 8.64
C LEU A 698 -19.73 12.39 9.66
N PRO A 699 -20.50 13.46 9.41
CA PRO A 699 -20.38 14.39 8.28
C PRO A 699 -19.09 15.25 8.36
N LEU A 700 -18.62 15.75 7.21
CA LEU A 700 -17.43 16.61 7.15
C LEU A 700 -17.64 17.94 7.86
N SER A 701 -16.60 18.44 8.51
CA SER A 701 -16.58 19.78 9.14
C SER A 701 -16.05 20.81 8.14
N PRO A 702 -16.87 21.72 7.60
CA PRO A 702 -16.38 22.76 6.70
C PRO A 702 -15.44 23.72 7.43
N TYR A 703 -14.53 24.35 6.70
CA TYR A 703 -13.71 25.42 7.26
C TYR A 703 -14.58 26.55 7.81
N SER A 704 -14.23 27.08 8.98
CA SER A 704 -14.81 28.33 9.47
C SER A 704 -14.32 29.51 8.61
N PRO A 705 -15.01 30.67 8.66
CA PRO A 705 -14.58 31.86 7.93
C PRO A 705 -13.17 32.37 8.28
N ARG A 706 -12.60 31.93 9.41
CA ARG A 706 -11.25 32.30 9.86
C ARG A 706 -10.20 31.24 9.55
N ASP A 707 -10.61 30.04 9.16
CA ASP A 707 -9.67 28.97 8.86
C ASP A 707 -8.93 29.23 7.57
N LYS A 708 -7.63 28.96 7.60
CA LYS A 708 -6.75 29.01 6.45
C LYS A 708 -6.26 27.59 6.18
N PRO A 709 -6.14 27.17 4.91
CA PRO A 709 -5.46 25.92 4.61
C PRO A 709 -4.04 25.99 5.12
N TRP A 710 -3.50 24.86 5.55
CA TRP A 710 -2.06 24.75 5.71
C TRP A 710 -1.35 25.09 4.39
N VAL A 711 -0.28 25.88 4.48
CA VAL A 711 0.67 26.04 3.38
C VAL A 711 2.09 25.91 3.93
N THR A 712 3.00 25.40 3.10
CA THR A 712 4.38 25.07 3.47
C THR A 712 5.16 26.22 4.08
N GLU A 713 4.84 27.45 3.69
CA GLU A 713 5.49 28.67 4.14
C GLU A 713 5.32 28.89 5.66
N TYR A 714 4.29 28.31 6.29
CA TYR A 714 4.13 28.35 7.75
C TYR A 714 5.18 27.54 8.52
N LEU A 715 5.96 26.67 7.87
CA LEU A 715 7.10 25.98 8.51
C LEU A 715 8.29 26.91 8.76
N TYR A 716 8.36 28.02 8.05
CA TYR A 716 9.51 28.92 8.01
C TYR A 716 9.19 30.33 8.54
N ALA A 717 7.94 30.55 8.97
CA ALA A 717 7.47 31.78 9.60
C ALA A 717 7.64 31.67 11.11
#